data_AF-A0A7Y0MAD4-F1
#
_entry.id   AF-A0A7Y0MAD4-F1
#
_cell.length_a   1.000
_cell.length_b   1.000
_cell.length_c   1.000
_cell.angle_alpha   90.00
_cell.angle_beta   90.00
_cell.angle_gamma   90.00
#
_symmetry.space_group_name_H-M   'P 1'
#
loop_
_entity.id
_entity.type
_entity.pdbx_description
1 polymer ?
#
loop_
_entity_poly.entity_id
_entity_poly.type
_entity_poly.pdbx_seq_one_letter_code
_entity_poly.pdbx_strand_id
1 'polypeptide(L)'
;MQRVNLGGVAVDLLDFDEAVSQIKERAAKGIGVRADNAGPASGGSSGTLPLVSDSRPLAVVSANLDHIAQFGSDGRWHDTLDYRLARPDLGYRPEVEPATSRMAPSADWLTLLDGAPLVTQAGQLTGRSWPRLAGSDLIGPLLDAAEEEEISVGFLGGSPIIQRLLSRRLTRTRPNLLVSGMWSPDRSVLSDHAASLELADVIAASGTQLLVVGLGKPRQELWIAEYGPYTGANVLLAFGAVVDFLAGSVRRAPKWASEHSLEWAWRLALEPRRLARRYLVDDPPSLIQLRRHSSLLATDADAPGHSATLPTPASGGNPDGSFVPLGEPADVVVYVVTYNSADALAGLIKGLRQEAQSVRLRVVVADNDSPDGTLHALADFPDVYALPTGGNLGYAGGINAAMHLPGGGASVLVLNPDMVVEPGAIRALHRRMVRSGAGIVVPQLLESDGATYPSLRREPTIVRAFGDALFGSRFPTRPAWLAEMDYDAESYRHPHRVQWATGAALLVRADVAERLGDWDEQFFLYSEEVDYFRRAREFGEAIWYEPSSVMTHQQGGSGSSPKLNALMAVNRIRYVRKYHSRRYAAWFRSAVVLAEVLRCFKPSRRGILRTVLNEHSWDALPGPTAAERTAHLLEHFPPGAVIIPAHNEGAVISNALDRLVPVLATGKVEVIVACNGCTDNTAQIAKEYDGVRVLELGQASKTAALNAADAAASRWPRLYLDADIEISPAALRMVLDRLGRGDVLAARPAFRYDTAGASWPVKAFYRARRRIPSTAQALWGAGVYGLTEAGHQRFGEFPTITADDLLVDESFTRAEKAVVHAPPVSVRTPRDIQGLLAILQRNYRGQAELRQRGFTASLPAARSEHPVGHVARPQASLGAGGVATRRTLRELLNSVRGPASALNAAIYACFVAAARVSRKHGEKAAWERDDTSRRTIPVS
;
A
#
# COMPACT_ATOMS: atom_id res chain seq x y z
N MET A 1 9.33 -0.60 33.50
CA MET A 1 10.15 -1.25 32.45
C MET A 1 10.58 -0.21 31.43
N GLN A 2 11.87 0.00 31.28
CA GLN A 2 12.40 0.89 30.25
C GLN A 2 12.54 0.09 28.94
N ARG A 3 11.98 0.60 27.84
CA ARG A 3 12.11 -0.02 26.52
C ARG A 3 12.83 0.91 25.56
N VAL A 4 13.58 0.34 24.63
CA VAL A 4 14.23 1.05 23.54
C VAL A 4 13.94 0.38 22.21
N ASN A 5 13.88 1.16 21.15
CA ASN A 5 13.88 0.62 19.79
C ASN A 5 15.33 0.45 19.37
N LEU A 6 15.74 -0.79 19.07
CA LEU A 6 17.03 -1.12 18.49
C LEU A 6 16.84 -1.70 17.10
N GLY A 7 17.17 -0.93 16.05
CA GLY A 7 17.10 -1.40 14.66
C GLY A 7 15.70 -1.80 14.17
N GLY A 8 14.64 -1.31 14.81
CA GLY A 8 13.25 -1.69 14.54
C GLY A 8 12.70 -2.79 15.45
N VAL A 9 13.44 -3.24 16.47
CA VAL A 9 12.97 -4.18 17.48
C VAL A 9 12.82 -3.47 18.82
N ALA A 10 11.68 -3.61 19.46
CA ALA A 10 11.49 -3.16 20.85
C ALA A 10 12.23 -4.10 21.80
N VAL A 11 13.19 -3.58 22.55
CA VAL A 11 14.02 -4.32 23.50
C VAL A 11 13.79 -3.79 24.91
N ASP A 12 13.57 -4.71 25.84
CA ASP A 12 13.36 -4.47 27.25
C ASP A 12 14.70 -4.40 27.97
N LEU A 13 14.92 -3.30 28.70
CA LEU A 13 16.14 -3.06 29.46
C LEU A 13 15.88 -3.45 30.92
N LEU A 14 16.50 -4.55 31.33
CA LEU A 14 16.35 -5.17 32.65
C LEU A 14 17.73 -5.55 33.21
N ASP A 15 17.83 -5.60 34.53
CA ASP A 15 18.94 -6.27 35.20
C ASP A 15 18.69 -7.79 35.26
N PHE A 16 19.73 -8.59 35.56
CA PHE A 16 19.65 -10.06 35.52
C PHE A 16 18.58 -10.64 36.47
N ASP A 17 18.58 -10.19 37.72
CA ASP A 17 17.64 -10.67 38.74
C ASP A 17 16.20 -10.26 38.43
N GLU A 18 16.00 -9.08 37.84
CA GLU A 18 14.69 -8.59 37.42
C GLU A 18 14.11 -9.48 36.31
N ALA A 19 14.92 -9.83 35.30
CA ALA A 19 14.51 -10.72 34.23
C ALA A 19 14.14 -12.12 34.76
N VAL A 20 14.95 -12.70 35.66
CA VAL A 20 14.66 -14.02 36.25
C VAL A 20 13.38 -13.97 37.09
N SER A 21 13.22 -12.95 37.95
CA SER A 21 12.04 -12.81 38.81
C SER A 21 10.76 -12.69 37.99
N GLN A 22 10.77 -11.84 36.95
CA GLN A 22 9.60 -11.62 36.10
C GLN A 22 9.16 -12.90 35.37
N ILE A 23 10.13 -13.65 34.83
CA ILE A 23 9.86 -14.92 34.14
C ILE A 23 9.32 -15.95 35.14
N LYS A 24 9.95 -16.07 36.32
CA LYS A 24 9.55 -17.00 37.37
C LYS A 24 8.14 -16.74 37.87
N GLU A 25 7.84 -15.49 38.24
CA GLU A 25 6.51 -15.11 38.73
C GLU A 25 5.41 -15.40 37.71
N ARG A 26 5.71 -15.21 36.42
CA ARG A 26 4.77 -15.52 35.34
C ARG A 26 4.57 -17.01 35.15
N ALA A 27 5.62 -17.82 35.31
CA ALA A 27 5.51 -19.27 35.23
C ALA A 27 4.68 -19.86 36.39
N ALA A 28 4.82 -19.30 37.60
CA ALA A 28 4.10 -19.73 38.81
C ALA A 28 2.62 -19.28 38.84
N LYS A 29 2.30 -18.10 38.31
CA LYS A 29 0.92 -17.61 38.18
C LYS A 29 0.23 -18.35 37.02
N GLY A 30 -0.43 -19.47 37.31
CA GLY A 30 -1.16 -20.26 36.31
C GLY A 30 -2.14 -19.42 35.49
N ILE A 31 -2.24 -19.71 34.19
CA ILE A 31 -3.43 -19.38 33.39
C ILE A 31 -4.55 -20.22 33.99
N GLY A 32 -5.45 -19.63 34.79
CA GLY A 32 -6.41 -20.37 35.60
C GLY A 32 -7.22 -21.38 34.81
N VAL A 33 -6.88 -22.66 34.92
CA VAL A 33 -7.73 -23.79 34.54
C VAL A 33 -7.93 -24.58 35.82
N ARG A 34 -9.07 -24.35 36.50
CA ARG A 34 -9.48 -25.21 37.61
C ARG A 34 -9.82 -26.59 37.04
N ALA A 35 -8.93 -27.56 37.30
CA ALA A 35 -9.27 -28.97 37.24
C ALA A 35 -9.93 -29.35 38.59
N ASP A 36 -11.24 -29.17 38.72
CA ASP A 36 -11.96 -29.68 39.88
C ASP A 36 -12.47 -31.11 39.59
N ASN A 37 -11.81 -32.07 40.24
CA ASN A 37 -12.25 -33.39 40.70
C ASN A 37 -13.54 -33.99 40.08
N ALA A 38 -13.37 -34.98 39.21
CA ALA A 38 -14.44 -35.88 38.78
C ALA A 38 -14.76 -36.93 39.87
N GLY A 39 -15.79 -36.67 40.68
CA GLY A 39 -16.62 -37.72 41.28
C GLY A 39 -17.75 -38.12 40.33
N PRO A 40 -18.26 -39.37 40.35
CA PRO A 40 -19.21 -39.83 39.35
C PRO A 40 -20.62 -39.36 39.71
N ALA A 41 -21.24 -38.54 38.86
CA ALA A 41 -22.67 -38.29 38.91
C ALA A 41 -23.25 -38.07 37.50
N SER A 42 -24.32 -38.81 37.27
CA SER A 42 -25.20 -38.93 36.11
C SER A 42 -25.90 -37.63 35.68
N GLY A 43 -26.24 -37.54 34.38
CA GLY A 43 -27.36 -36.70 33.88
C GLY A 43 -26.93 -35.64 32.86
N GLY A 44 -27.49 -35.73 31.65
CA GLY A 44 -27.07 -34.94 30.50
C GLY A 44 -27.27 -33.42 30.61
N SER A 45 -26.28 -32.67 30.13
CA SER A 45 -26.43 -31.35 29.52
C SER A 45 -25.18 -31.03 28.71
N SER A 46 -25.35 -30.25 27.64
CA SER A 46 -24.35 -29.81 26.67
C SER A 46 -23.05 -29.31 27.33
N GLY A 47 -21.95 -30.00 27.05
CA GLY A 47 -20.61 -29.62 27.50
C GLY A 47 -20.21 -28.25 26.96
N THR A 48 -20.17 -27.26 27.85
CA THR A 48 -19.54 -25.97 27.58
C THR A 48 -18.08 -26.13 28.02
N LEU A 49 -17.14 -26.00 27.08
CA LEU A 49 -15.71 -25.99 27.38
C LEU A 49 -15.40 -24.87 28.39
N PRO A 50 -14.50 -25.08 29.36
CA PRO A 50 -14.19 -24.07 30.37
C PRO A 50 -13.61 -22.81 29.73
N LEU A 51 -14.14 -21.65 30.14
CA LEU A 51 -13.65 -20.32 29.78
C LEU A 51 -12.17 -20.18 30.16
N VAL A 52 -11.32 -19.98 29.15
CA VAL A 52 -9.88 -19.74 29.30
C VAL A 52 -9.66 -18.42 30.04
N SER A 53 -8.85 -18.45 31.09
CA SER A 53 -8.35 -17.25 31.80
C SER A 53 -7.77 -16.20 30.82
N ASP A 54 -8.13 -14.94 31.02
CA ASP A 54 -7.76 -13.75 30.21
C ASP A 54 -6.24 -13.43 30.12
N SER A 55 -5.40 -14.27 30.74
CA SER A 55 -3.96 -14.08 30.86
C SER A 55 -3.19 -14.70 29.69
N ARG A 56 -2.64 -13.85 28.81
CA ARG A 56 -1.76 -14.26 27.69
C ARG A 56 -0.46 -14.92 28.18
N PRO A 57 0.12 -15.87 27.43
CA PRO A 57 1.43 -16.44 27.76
C PRO A 57 2.56 -15.43 27.52
N LEU A 58 3.64 -15.53 28.28
CA LEU A 58 4.84 -14.70 28.13
C LEU A 58 5.89 -15.42 27.28
N ALA A 59 6.11 -14.93 26.06
CA ALA A 59 7.21 -15.33 25.21
C ALA A 59 8.47 -14.53 25.54
N VAL A 60 9.60 -15.21 25.70
CA VAL A 60 10.89 -14.58 26.05
C VAL A 60 11.91 -14.86 24.95
N VAL A 61 12.56 -13.82 24.45
CA VAL A 61 13.61 -13.93 23.42
C VAL A 61 14.83 -13.09 23.78
N SER A 62 16.02 -13.58 23.46
CA SER A 62 17.25 -12.78 23.51
C SER A 62 17.52 -12.17 22.13
N ALA A 63 17.45 -10.84 22.01
CA ALA A 63 17.70 -10.11 20.77
C ALA A 63 19.20 -9.90 20.56
N ASN A 64 19.71 -10.19 19.36
CA ASN A 64 21.08 -9.91 18.91
C ASN A 64 21.04 -9.46 17.43
N LEU A 65 22.18 -9.28 16.76
CA LEU A 65 22.18 -8.80 15.36
C LEU A 65 21.38 -9.68 14.39
N ASP A 66 21.39 -10.99 14.58
CA ASP A 66 20.59 -11.93 13.79
C ASP A 66 19.09 -11.74 14.05
N HIS A 67 18.71 -11.36 15.28
CA HIS A 67 17.33 -10.95 15.55
C HIS A 67 16.95 -9.67 14.80
N ILE A 68 17.85 -8.68 14.72
CA ILE A 68 17.63 -7.46 13.91
C ILE A 68 17.53 -7.80 12.42
N ALA A 69 18.39 -8.69 11.93
CA ALA A 69 18.39 -9.16 10.54
C ALA A 69 17.05 -9.80 10.14
N GLN A 70 16.44 -10.54 11.08
CA GLN A 70 15.20 -11.27 10.86
C GLN A 70 13.95 -10.41 11.12
N PHE A 71 13.91 -9.66 12.23
CA PHE A 71 12.70 -9.03 12.77
C PHE A 71 12.76 -7.49 12.87
N GLY A 72 13.91 -6.86 12.62
CA GLY A 72 14.00 -5.40 12.60
C GLY A 72 13.29 -4.80 11.37
N SER A 73 13.25 -3.47 11.26
CA SER A 73 12.56 -2.72 10.17
C SER A 73 12.79 -3.21 8.74
N ASP A 74 14.01 -3.65 8.40
CA ASP A 74 14.36 -4.17 7.06
C ASP A 74 14.36 -5.71 6.99
N GLY A 75 14.03 -6.37 8.10
CA GLY A 75 14.00 -7.82 8.25
C GLY A 75 12.77 -8.45 7.58
N ARG A 76 12.91 -9.73 7.22
CA ARG A 76 11.83 -10.48 6.54
C ARG A 76 10.57 -10.60 7.40
N TRP A 77 10.76 -10.79 8.70
CA TRP A 77 9.72 -11.07 9.69
C TRP A 77 9.39 -9.83 10.53
N HIS A 78 9.66 -8.65 9.98
CA HIS A 78 9.33 -7.39 10.62
C HIS A 78 7.84 -7.32 10.98
N ASP A 79 7.55 -6.97 12.24
CA ASP A 79 6.20 -6.89 12.81
C ASP A 79 5.38 -8.20 12.68
N THR A 80 6.05 -9.35 12.66
CA THR A 80 5.38 -10.67 12.64
C THR A 80 5.09 -11.21 14.04
N LEU A 81 5.87 -10.82 15.06
CA LEU A 81 5.81 -11.42 16.40
C LEU A 81 4.73 -10.81 17.30
N ASP A 82 4.59 -9.49 17.26
CA ASP A 82 3.61 -8.77 18.08
C ASP A 82 2.48 -8.22 17.21
N TYR A 83 1.37 -8.96 17.19
CA TYR A 83 0.16 -8.54 16.49
C TYR A 83 -0.44 -7.23 17.04
N ARG A 84 -0.02 -6.74 18.23
CA ARG A 84 -0.43 -5.43 18.76
C ARG A 84 0.19 -4.25 18.01
N LEU A 85 1.39 -4.41 17.45
CA LEU A 85 2.12 -3.31 16.79
C LEU A 85 1.58 -2.97 15.40
N ALA A 86 0.59 -3.73 14.92
CA ALA A 86 -0.01 -3.50 13.62
C ALA A 86 -0.89 -2.25 13.52
N ARG A 87 -1.01 -1.40 14.56
CA ARG A 87 -1.37 0.05 14.57
C ARG A 87 -1.91 0.45 15.97
N PRO A 88 -1.11 1.11 16.85
CA PRO A 88 -1.60 1.60 18.15
C PRO A 88 -2.71 2.65 18.03
N ASP A 89 -2.79 3.31 16.87
CA ASP A 89 -3.77 4.35 16.51
C ASP A 89 -5.18 3.82 16.23
N LEU A 90 -5.37 2.51 15.98
CA LEU A 90 -6.66 1.93 15.62
C LEU A 90 -7.51 1.42 16.79
N GLY A 91 -7.06 1.56 18.04
CA GLY A 91 -7.92 1.34 19.21
C GLY A 91 -8.56 -0.04 19.31
N TYR A 92 -7.92 -1.09 18.79
CA TYR A 92 -8.44 -2.46 18.87
C TYR A 92 -8.50 -2.93 20.33
N ARG A 93 -9.70 -2.88 20.90
CA ARG A 93 -10.07 -3.65 22.09
C ARG A 93 -10.75 -4.94 21.63
N PRO A 94 -10.24 -6.12 21.98
CA PRO A 94 -10.98 -7.37 21.78
C PRO A 94 -12.14 -7.40 22.78
N GLU A 95 -13.23 -6.70 22.48
CA GLU A 95 -14.47 -6.87 23.23
C GLU A 95 -15.35 -7.89 22.49
N VAL A 96 -15.47 -9.06 23.12
CA VAL A 96 -16.38 -10.18 22.83
C VAL A 96 -16.06 -10.96 21.54
N GLU A 97 -15.18 -11.96 21.67
CA GLU A 97 -15.02 -13.04 20.70
C GLU A 97 -16.22 -14.01 20.76
N PRO A 98 -16.79 -14.44 19.62
CA PRO A 98 -17.79 -15.51 19.62
C PRO A 98 -17.14 -16.85 20.00
N ALA A 99 -17.79 -17.57 20.92
CA ALA A 99 -17.34 -18.83 21.54
C ALA A 99 -17.11 -20.03 20.58
N THR A 100 -17.22 -19.82 19.27
CA THR A 100 -17.11 -20.86 18.23
C THR A 100 -15.86 -20.74 17.34
N SER A 101 -15.04 -19.70 17.51
CA SER A 101 -13.75 -19.53 16.81
C SER A 101 -12.61 -19.95 17.72
N ARG A 102 -11.87 -21.00 17.34
CA ARG A 102 -10.67 -21.51 18.05
C ARG A 102 -9.47 -20.54 17.90
N MET A 103 -9.68 -19.23 18.07
CA MET A 103 -8.67 -18.19 17.86
C MET A 103 -8.08 -17.79 19.22
N ALA A 104 -6.85 -18.21 19.51
CA ALA A 104 -6.21 -17.89 20.79
C ALA A 104 -5.61 -16.46 20.78
N PRO A 105 -5.54 -15.78 21.94
CA PRO A 105 -4.94 -14.45 22.05
C PRO A 105 -3.42 -14.51 21.79
N SER A 106 -2.83 -13.40 21.34
CA SER A 106 -1.38 -13.34 21.08
C SER A 106 -0.55 -13.50 22.36
N ALA A 107 0.69 -13.97 22.23
CA ALA A 107 1.65 -13.96 23.34
C ALA A 107 2.12 -12.52 23.66
N ASP A 108 2.46 -12.27 24.93
CA ASP A 108 3.22 -11.08 25.34
C ASP A 108 4.72 -11.36 25.12
N TRP A 109 5.46 -10.44 24.50
CA TRP A 109 6.89 -10.63 24.24
C TRP A 109 7.74 -9.83 25.22
N LEU A 110 8.67 -10.54 25.88
CA LEU A 110 9.79 -9.97 26.63
C LEU A 110 11.07 -10.15 25.80
N THR A 111 11.59 -9.05 25.28
CA THR A 111 12.75 -9.05 24.38
C THR A 111 13.99 -8.58 25.13
N LEU A 112 14.83 -9.54 25.53
CA LEU A 112 16.02 -9.31 26.34
C LEU A 112 17.21 -8.85 25.50
N LEU A 113 18.02 -7.98 26.08
CA LEU A 113 19.20 -7.40 25.43
C LEU A 113 20.36 -8.41 25.37
N ASP A 114 20.67 -8.94 24.18
CA ASP A 114 21.80 -9.84 23.91
C ASP A 114 22.69 -9.30 22.75
N GLY A 115 23.94 -9.77 22.71
CA GLY A 115 24.92 -9.34 21.72
C GLY A 115 25.54 -7.97 22.00
N ALA A 116 26.86 -7.91 21.93
CA ALA A 116 27.63 -6.70 22.24
C ALA A 116 27.24 -5.45 21.43
N PRO A 117 26.91 -5.54 20.11
CA PRO A 117 26.51 -4.36 19.34
C PRO A 117 25.23 -3.70 19.86
N LEU A 118 24.23 -4.51 20.27
CA LEU A 118 22.96 -3.99 20.81
C LEU A 118 23.18 -3.39 22.20
N VAL A 119 23.98 -4.05 23.05
CA VAL A 119 24.34 -3.53 24.39
C VAL A 119 25.02 -2.16 24.28
N THR A 120 25.98 -2.03 23.35
CA THR A 120 26.67 -0.76 23.11
C THR A 120 25.71 0.32 22.61
N GLN A 121 24.83 -0.01 21.66
CA GLN A 121 23.86 0.94 21.12
C GLN A 121 22.84 1.38 22.19
N ALA A 122 22.33 0.45 23.00
CA ALA A 122 21.42 0.75 24.11
C ALA A 122 22.09 1.68 25.14
N GLY A 123 23.37 1.43 25.47
CA GLY A 123 24.11 2.27 26.39
C GLY A 123 24.36 3.68 25.86
N GLN A 124 24.65 3.82 24.56
CA GLN A 124 24.77 5.13 23.90
C GLN A 124 23.46 5.91 23.91
N LEU A 125 22.31 5.23 23.70
CA LEU A 125 20.99 5.89 23.66
C LEU A 125 20.50 6.30 25.04
N THR A 126 20.76 5.48 26.06
CA THR A 126 20.24 5.69 27.42
C THR A 126 21.21 6.44 28.34
N GLY A 127 22.49 6.52 27.98
CA GLY A 127 23.54 7.09 28.82
C GLY A 127 23.93 6.22 30.03
N ARG A 128 23.48 4.96 30.10
CA ARG A 128 23.79 3.99 31.17
C ARG A 128 24.28 2.67 30.59
N SER A 129 25.15 1.96 31.31
CA SER A 129 25.54 0.57 30.94
C SER A 129 24.45 -0.43 31.30
N TRP A 130 24.19 -1.38 30.41
CA TRP A 130 23.20 -2.45 30.57
C TRP A 130 23.86 -3.84 30.51
N PRO A 131 23.42 -4.81 31.32
CA PRO A 131 23.97 -6.16 31.25
C PRO A 131 23.52 -6.88 29.98
N ARG A 132 24.33 -7.84 29.53
CA ARG A 132 23.96 -8.80 28.48
C ARG A 132 23.11 -9.91 29.10
N LEU A 133 21.94 -10.18 28.54
CA LEU A 133 20.98 -11.18 29.00
C LEU A 133 20.81 -12.28 27.94
N ALA A 134 21.80 -13.17 27.84
CA ALA A 134 21.73 -14.32 26.95
C ALA A 134 20.87 -15.44 27.57
N GLY A 135 19.97 -16.04 26.78
CA GLY A 135 19.14 -17.15 27.24
C GLY A 135 19.93 -18.35 27.79
N SER A 136 21.17 -18.55 27.33
CA SER A 136 22.07 -19.57 27.88
C SER A 136 22.52 -19.30 29.31
N ASP A 137 22.50 -18.05 29.76
CA ASP A 137 22.89 -17.66 31.11
C ASP A 137 21.67 -17.66 32.04
N LEU A 138 20.47 -17.40 31.50
CA LEU A 138 19.21 -17.39 32.26
C LEU A 138 18.64 -18.79 32.51
N ILE A 139 18.86 -19.75 31.61
CA ILE A 139 18.20 -21.06 31.72
C ILE A 139 18.56 -21.84 33.00
N GLY A 140 19.79 -21.72 33.50
CA GLY A 140 20.21 -22.43 34.72
C GLY A 140 19.38 -22.01 35.92
N PRO A 141 19.42 -20.72 36.30
CA PRO A 141 18.59 -20.17 37.39
C PRO A 141 17.09 -20.38 37.19
N LEU A 142 16.58 -20.35 35.95
CA LEU A 142 15.17 -20.62 35.69
C LEU A 142 14.79 -22.09 35.95
N LEU A 143 15.67 -23.05 35.64
CA LEU A 143 15.44 -24.46 35.97
C LEU A 143 15.60 -24.74 37.47
N ASP A 144 16.52 -24.05 38.14
CA ASP A 144 16.68 -24.14 39.60
C ASP A 144 15.41 -23.64 40.30
N ALA A 145 14.90 -22.47 39.89
CA ALA A 145 13.64 -21.93 40.38
C ALA A 145 12.43 -22.83 40.05
N ALA A 146 12.41 -23.47 38.88
CA ALA A 146 11.34 -24.39 38.51
C ALA A 146 11.35 -25.66 39.36
N GLU A 147 12.52 -26.16 39.75
CA GLU A 147 12.64 -27.30 40.67
C GLU A 147 12.21 -26.91 42.10
N GLU A 148 12.57 -25.71 42.58
CA GLU A 148 12.19 -25.21 43.91
C GLU A 148 10.67 -24.94 44.04
N GLU A 149 10.04 -24.44 42.99
CA GLU A 149 8.63 -24.01 43.00
C GLU A 149 7.69 -25.06 42.33
N GLU A 150 8.20 -26.26 42.06
CA GLU A 150 7.47 -27.38 41.43
C GLU A 150 6.78 -27.01 40.11
N ILE A 151 7.44 -26.17 39.29
CA ILE A 151 6.94 -25.74 37.99
C ILE A 151 7.28 -26.79 36.94
N SER A 152 6.27 -27.25 36.20
CA SER A 152 6.46 -28.25 35.15
C SER A 152 7.10 -27.67 33.89
N VAL A 153 8.22 -28.28 33.45
CA VAL A 153 9.04 -27.82 32.32
C VAL A 153 8.97 -28.78 31.14
N GLY A 154 8.70 -28.24 29.95
CA GLY A 154 8.72 -28.96 28.68
C GLY A 154 9.88 -28.51 27.78
N PHE A 155 10.35 -29.40 26.90
CA PHE A 155 11.39 -29.09 25.92
C PHE A 155 10.96 -29.41 24.49
N LEU A 156 10.93 -28.40 23.62
CA LEU A 156 10.61 -28.53 22.21
C LEU A 156 11.84 -28.24 21.35
N GLY A 157 12.27 -29.20 20.52
CA GLY A 157 13.44 -29.10 19.64
C GLY A 157 14.67 -29.87 20.13
N GLY A 158 15.79 -29.68 19.44
CA GLY A 158 16.95 -30.58 19.53
C GLY A 158 16.69 -31.92 18.81
N SER A 159 17.74 -32.69 18.51
CA SER A 159 17.56 -34.03 17.92
C SER A 159 17.11 -35.04 18.98
N PRO A 160 16.54 -36.20 18.59
CA PRO A 160 16.17 -37.24 19.56
C PRO A 160 17.35 -37.73 20.40
N ILE A 161 18.58 -37.67 19.87
CA ILE A 161 19.80 -38.01 20.60
C ILE A 161 20.12 -36.95 21.65
N ILE A 162 20.03 -35.66 21.27
CA ILE A 162 20.27 -34.54 22.19
C ILE A 162 19.25 -34.54 23.32
N GLN A 163 17.97 -34.84 23.06
CA GLN A 163 16.96 -34.93 24.11
C GLN A 163 17.25 -36.07 25.10
N ARG A 164 17.71 -37.25 24.64
CA ARG A 164 18.13 -38.33 25.54
C ARG A 164 19.32 -37.92 26.43
N LEU A 165 20.29 -37.20 25.87
CA LEU A 165 21.44 -36.68 26.64
C LEU A 165 20.99 -35.63 27.66
N LEU A 166 20.10 -34.73 27.26
CA LEU A 166 19.50 -33.73 28.14
C LEU A 166 18.77 -34.39 29.31
N SER A 167 17.88 -35.35 29.03
CA SER A 167 17.13 -36.10 30.04
C SER A 167 18.07 -36.75 31.06
N ARG A 168 19.08 -37.52 30.61
CA ARG A 168 20.07 -38.13 31.51
C ARG A 168 20.80 -37.12 32.39
N ARG A 169 21.12 -35.95 31.82
CA ARG A 169 21.84 -34.91 32.56
C ARG A 169 20.94 -34.23 33.58
N LEU A 170 19.71 -33.90 33.23
CA LEU A 170 18.72 -33.31 34.14
C LEU A 170 18.46 -34.25 35.32
N THR A 171 18.20 -35.54 35.09
CA THR A 171 18.01 -36.53 36.18
C THR A 171 19.20 -36.58 37.15
N ARG A 172 20.42 -36.34 36.66
CA ARG A 172 21.62 -36.33 37.51
C ARG A 172 21.83 -35.01 38.25
N THR A 173 21.50 -33.88 37.64
CA THR A 173 21.80 -32.54 38.18
C THR A 173 20.64 -31.88 38.91
N ARG A 174 19.40 -32.28 38.61
CA ARG A 174 18.13 -31.72 39.08
C ARG A 174 17.08 -32.83 39.20
N PRO A 175 17.22 -33.73 40.19
CA PRO A 175 16.40 -34.94 40.29
C PRO A 175 14.93 -34.67 40.62
N ASN A 176 14.58 -33.50 41.17
CA ASN A 176 13.22 -33.13 41.55
C ASN A 176 12.52 -32.25 40.49
N LEU A 177 13.23 -31.86 39.42
CA LEU A 177 12.66 -31.06 38.35
C LEU A 177 11.55 -31.84 37.62
N LEU A 178 10.33 -31.27 37.60
CA LEU A 178 9.19 -31.83 36.90
C LEU A 178 9.33 -31.60 35.39
N VAL A 179 9.63 -32.66 34.63
CA VAL A 179 9.70 -32.61 33.17
C VAL A 179 8.42 -33.19 32.58
N SER A 180 7.52 -32.34 32.08
CA SER A 180 6.23 -32.77 31.47
C SER A 180 6.40 -33.46 30.13
N GLY A 181 7.46 -33.12 29.37
CA GLY A 181 7.66 -33.70 28.05
C GLY A 181 8.89 -33.20 27.32
N MET A 182 9.33 -33.98 26.34
CA MET A 182 10.38 -33.62 25.39
C MET A 182 9.92 -33.99 23.97
N TRP A 183 9.85 -33.00 23.08
CA TRP A 183 9.33 -33.16 21.72
C TRP A 183 10.37 -32.74 20.69
N SER A 184 10.72 -33.63 19.76
CA SER A 184 11.71 -33.39 18.69
C SER A 184 11.04 -33.53 17.32
N PRO A 185 10.12 -32.63 16.95
CA PRO A 185 9.39 -32.75 15.69
C PRO A 185 10.31 -32.52 14.49
N ASP A 186 10.02 -33.24 13.40
CA ASP A 186 10.66 -33.00 12.12
C ASP A 186 10.24 -31.64 11.52
N ARG A 187 11.05 -31.15 10.59
CA ARG A 187 10.79 -29.86 9.95
C ARG A 187 9.47 -29.83 9.18
N SER A 188 9.01 -30.96 8.66
CA SER A 188 7.72 -31.08 7.95
C SER A 188 6.54 -30.80 8.89
N VAL A 189 6.57 -31.34 10.11
CA VAL A 189 5.56 -31.12 11.16
C VAL A 189 5.47 -29.64 11.51
N LEU A 190 6.61 -28.97 11.67
CA LEU A 190 6.66 -27.54 12.02
C LEU A 190 6.19 -26.60 10.90
N SER A 191 6.24 -27.06 9.65
CA SER A 191 5.76 -26.30 8.49
C SER A 191 4.31 -26.59 8.13
N ASP A 192 3.71 -27.62 8.72
CA ASP A 192 2.31 -27.96 8.53
C ASP A 192 1.46 -27.37 9.65
N HIS A 193 0.38 -26.67 9.27
CA HIS A 193 -0.46 -25.97 10.22
C HIS A 193 -1.23 -26.92 11.15
N ALA A 194 -1.82 -27.98 10.59
CA ALA A 194 -2.60 -28.94 11.35
C ALA A 194 -1.70 -29.72 12.33
N ALA A 195 -0.56 -30.23 11.86
CA ALA A 195 0.38 -30.97 12.69
C ALA A 195 1.03 -30.09 13.79
N SER A 196 1.22 -28.79 13.53
CA SER A 196 1.70 -27.85 14.56
C SER A 196 0.64 -27.56 15.63
N LEU A 197 -0.63 -27.49 15.25
CA LEU A 197 -1.74 -27.39 16.21
C LEU A 197 -1.88 -28.67 17.04
N GLU A 198 -1.78 -29.85 16.43
CA GLU A 198 -1.79 -31.12 17.15
C GLU A 198 -0.62 -31.22 18.14
N LEU A 199 0.58 -30.78 17.74
CA LEU A 199 1.72 -30.72 18.64
C LEU A 199 1.46 -29.76 19.83
N ALA A 200 0.82 -28.62 19.59
CA ALA A 200 0.46 -27.69 20.66
C ALA A 200 -0.58 -28.31 21.62
N ASP A 201 -1.59 -29.00 21.10
CA ASP A 201 -2.61 -29.72 21.89
C ASP A 201 -1.94 -30.82 22.75
N VAL A 202 -0.95 -31.55 22.22
CA VAL A 202 -0.17 -32.56 22.96
C VAL A 202 0.63 -31.90 24.11
N ILE A 203 1.23 -30.73 23.88
CA ILE A 203 1.97 -29.99 24.92
C ILE A 203 1.01 -29.48 26.01
N ALA A 204 -0.18 -29.01 25.61
CA ALA A 204 -1.21 -28.57 26.55
C ALA A 204 -1.68 -29.72 27.45
N ALA A 205 -1.94 -30.89 26.86
CA ALA A 205 -2.36 -32.08 27.60
C ALA A 205 -1.30 -32.58 28.61
N SER A 206 -0.01 -32.24 28.43
CA SER A 206 1.05 -32.64 29.35
C SER A 206 1.18 -31.73 30.58
N GLY A 207 0.38 -30.66 30.69
CA GLY A 207 0.44 -29.72 31.82
C GLY A 207 1.73 -28.88 31.87
N THR A 208 2.35 -28.61 30.72
CA THR A 208 3.58 -27.80 30.67
C THR A 208 3.29 -26.35 31.08
N GLN A 209 4.01 -25.82 32.07
CA GLN A 209 3.90 -24.42 32.49
C GLN A 209 5.02 -23.55 31.90
N LEU A 210 6.23 -24.10 31.81
CA LEU A 210 7.39 -23.45 31.21
C LEU A 210 7.88 -24.28 30.01
N LEU A 211 7.76 -23.76 28.79
CA LEU A 211 8.21 -24.47 27.58
C LEU A 211 9.50 -23.85 27.03
N VAL A 212 10.56 -24.66 26.95
CA VAL A 212 11.81 -24.28 26.28
C VAL A 212 11.75 -24.66 24.80
N VAL A 213 11.85 -23.67 23.91
CA VAL A 213 11.74 -23.86 22.45
C VAL A 213 13.10 -23.65 21.77
N GLY A 214 13.71 -24.74 21.36
CA GLY A 214 15.02 -24.84 20.71
C GLY A 214 14.94 -25.20 19.22
N LEU A 215 14.11 -24.51 18.43
CA LEU A 215 13.96 -24.75 16.98
C LEU A 215 14.94 -23.92 16.12
N GLY A 216 15.61 -22.95 16.74
CA GLY A 216 16.53 -22.00 16.12
C GLY A 216 15.81 -20.81 15.46
N LYS A 217 16.50 -19.68 15.36
CA LYS A 217 15.98 -18.46 14.69
C LYS A 217 15.83 -18.67 13.19
N PRO A 218 14.78 -18.10 12.57
CA PRO A 218 13.62 -17.41 13.16
C PRO A 218 12.46 -18.34 13.57
N ARG A 219 12.61 -19.66 13.36
CA ARG A 219 11.52 -20.65 13.46
C ARG A 219 10.93 -20.76 14.86
N GLN A 220 11.76 -20.71 15.89
CA GLN A 220 11.28 -20.75 17.28
C GLN A 220 10.36 -19.57 17.60
N GLU A 221 10.70 -18.36 17.13
CA GLU A 221 9.88 -17.18 17.40
C GLU A 221 8.57 -17.21 16.60
N LEU A 222 8.64 -17.61 15.32
CA LEU A 222 7.46 -17.73 14.46
C LEU A 222 6.50 -18.81 14.97
N TRP A 223 7.03 -19.96 15.40
CA TRP A 223 6.21 -21.03 15.97
C TRP A 223 5.57 -20.60 17.30
N ILE A 224 6.31 -19.90 18.17
CA ILE A 224 5.77 -19.33 19.41
C ILE A 224 4.66 -18.30 19.12
N ALA A 225 4.88 -17.40 18.16
CA ALA A 225 3.90 -16.36 17.81
C ALA A 225 2.58 -16.95 17.28
N GLU A 226 2.67 -18.02 16.48
CA GLU A 226 1.51 -18.64 15.84
C GLU A 226 0.84 -19.67 16.76
N TYR A 227 1.61 -20.59 17.35
CA TYR A 227 1.11 -21.79 18.05
C TYR A 227 1.29 -21.78 19.57
N GLY A 228 2.20 -20.95 20.09
CA GLY A 228 2.49 -20.84 21.51
C GLY A 228 1.26 -20.68 22.41
N PRO A 229 0.28 -19.82 22.07
CA PRO A 229 -0.96 -19.68 22.84
C PRO A 229 -1.80 -20.95 23.00
N TYR A 230 -1.69 -21.91 22.09
CA TYR A 230 -2.44 -23.17 22.15
C TYR A 230 -1.77 -24.22 23.05
N THR A 231 -0.51 -24.00 23.44
CA THR A 231 0.25 -24.97 24.27
C THR A 231 -0.17 -25.00 25.73
N GLY A 232 -0.97 -24.04 26.20
CA GLY A 232 -1.33 -23.88 27.61
C GLY A 232 -0.18 -23.45 28.53
N ALA A 233 1.05 -23.30 28.03
CA ALA A 233 2.20 -22.89 28.82
C ALA A 233 2.12 -21.40 29.20
N ASN A 234 2.44 -21.08 30.45
CA ASN A 234 2.45 -19.71 30.96
C ASN A 234 3.64 -18.90 30.39
N VAL A 235 4.76 -19.59 30.16
CA VAL A 235 6.00 -18.98 29.67
C VAL A 235 6.59 -19.83 28.54
N LEU A 236 7.00 -19.16 27.46
CA LEU A 236 7.57 -19.74 26.24
C LEU A 236 8.98 -19.17 26.03
N LEU A 237 10.01 -19.96 26.24
CA LEU A 237 11.41 -19.52 26.15
C LEU A 237 11.99 -19.81 24.76
N ALA A 238 12.16 -18.78 23.93
CA ALA A 238 12.80 -18.86 22.61
C ALA A 238 14.35 -18.92 22.75
N PHE A 239 14.83 -19.88 23.53
CA PHE A 239 16.25 -20.01 23.88
C PHE A 239 16.91 -21.09 23.02
N GLY A 240 17.28 -20.73 21.79
CA GLY A 240 17.69 -21.67 20.73
C GLY A 240 18.66 -22.79 21.12
N ALA A 241 19.97 -22.59 20.98
CA ALA A 241 20.98 -23.65 21.22
C ALA A 241 21.11 -24.08 22.69
N VAL A 242 20.21 -23.65 23.57
CA VAL A 242 20.26 -23.97 25.00
C VAL A 242 20.06 -25.45 25.24
N VAL A 243 19.21 -26.12 24.47
CA VAL A 243 19.02 -27.58 24.54
C VAL A 243 20.37 -28.30 24.31
N ASP A 244 21.14 -27.86 23.31
CA ASP A 244 22.48 -28.39 23.01
C ASP A 244 23.50 -28.07 24.12
N PHE A 245 23.48 -26.84 24.67
CA PHE A 245 24.37 -26.46 25.76
C PHE A 245 24.09 -27.24 27.05
N LEU A 246 22.80 -27.40 27.40
CA LEU A 246 22.39 -28.19 28.56
C LEU A 246 22.75 -29.66 28.38
N ALA A 247 22.56 -30.23 27.19
CA ALA A 247 23.00 -31.59 26.86
C ALA A 247 24.52 -31.74 26.87
N GLY A 248 25.28 -30.65 26.69
CA GLY A 248 26.74 -30.64 26.65
C GLY A 248 27.34 -31.00 25.29
N SER A 249 26.56 -30.92 24.20
CA SER A 249 27.01 -31.23 22.85
C SER A 249 27.82 -30.10 22.20
N VAL A 250 27.67 -28.85 22.67
CA VAL A 250 28.37 -27.68 22.15
C VAL A 250 29.21 -27.02 23.25
N ARG A 251 30.46 -26.66 22.93
CA ARG A 251 31.35 -25.94 23.85
C ARG A 251 31.06 -24.44 23.84
N ARG A 252 30.87 -23.84 25.02
CA ARG A 252 30.80 -22.38 25.16
C ARG A 252 32.14 -21.73 24.81
N ALA A 253 32.10 -20.47 24.40
CA ALA A 253 33.32 -19.68 24.25
C ALA A 253 34.02 -19.53 25.62
N PRO A 254 35.36 -19.57 25.66
CA PRO A 254 36.11 -19.24 26.88
C PRO A 254 35.74 -17.85 27.40
N LYS A 255 35.81 -17.65 28.73
CA LYS A 255 35.43 -16.37 29.37
C LYS A 255 36.11 -15.15 28.72
N TRP A 256 37.42 -15.23 28.47
CA TRP A 256 38.17 -14.15 27.83
C TRP A 256 37.58 -13.74 26.47
N ALA A 257 37.12 -14.71 25.66
CA ALA A 257 36.55 -14.43 24.34
C ALA A 257 35.16 -13.79 24.46
N SER A 258 34.35 -14.23 25.44
CA SER A 258 33.05 -13.62 25.73
C SER A 258 33.21 -12.17 26.24
N GLU A 259 34.13 -11.94 27.18
CA GLU A 259 34.41 -10.63 27.79
C GLU A 259 34.93 -9.59 26.77
N HIS A 260 35.66 -10.04 25.74
CA HIS A 260 36.15 -9.17 24.66
C HIS A 260 35.21 -9.11 23.44
N SER A 261 33.97 -9.60 23.56
CA SER A 261 33.00 -9.62 22.45
C SER A 261 33.47 -10.40 21.20
N LEU A 262 34.34 -11.40 21.38
CA LEU A 262 34.89 -12.28 20.34
C LEU A 262 34.18 -13.63 20.25
N GLU A 263 33.07 -13.81 20.98
CA GLU A 263 32.27 -15.05 20.94
C GLU A 263 31.79 -15.40 19.52
N TRP A 264 31.48 -14.39 18.70
CA TRP A 264 31.08 -14.60 17.30
C TRP A 264 32.22 -15.21 16.47
N ALA A 265 33.46 -14.73 16.65
CA ALA A 265 34.63 -15.22 15.94
C ALA A 265 35.00 -16.64 16.39
N TRP A 266 34.90 -16.92 17.70
CA TRP A 266 35.04 -18.27 18.25
C TRP A 266 34.05 -19.25 17.62
N ARG A 267 32.76 -18.87 17.56
CA ARG A 267 31.73 -19.71 16.96
C ARG A 267 31.94 -19.89 15.46
N LEU A 268 32.31 -18.84 14.73
CA LEU A 268 32.61 -18.91 13.30
C LEU A 268 33.80 -19.85 13.02
N ALA A 269 34.82 -19.85 13.87
CA ALA A 269 35.95 -20.77 13.75
C ALA A 269 35.56 -22.24 13.98
N LEU A 270 34.63 -22.51 14.92
CA LEU A 270 34.13 -23.86 15.18
C LEU A 270 33.15 -24.35 14.10
N GLU A 271 32.32 -23.47 13.56
CA GLU A 271 31.25 -23.83 12.62
C GLU A 271 31.23 -22.94 11.36
N PRO A 272 32.34 -22.86 10.59
CA PRO A 272 32.48 -21.88 9.51
C PRO A 272 31.43 -22.05 8.41
N ARG A 273 31.11 -23.30 8.06
CA ARG A 273 30.08 -23.60 7.03
C ARG A 273 28.68 -23.16 7.46
N ARG A 274 28.37 -23.20 8.75
CA ARG A 274 27.05 -22.87 9.29
C ARG A 274 26.90 -21.36 9.53
N LEU A 275 27.95 -20.70 9.99
CA LEU A 275 27.86 -19.32 10.50
C LEU A 275 28.46 -18.26 9.58
N ALA A 276 29.20 -18.62 8.52
CA ALA A 276 29.81 -17.64 7.62
C ALA A 276 28.79 -16.74 6.92
N ARG A 277 27.69 -17.30 6.39
CA ARG A 277 26.63 -16.50 5.75
C ARG A 277 26.04 -15.49 6.72
N ARG A 278 25.68 -15.93 7.93
CA ARG A 278 25.17 -15.06 8.98
C ARG A 278 26.10 -13.89 9.27
N TYR A 279 27.36 -14.17 9.63
CA TYR A 279 28.28 -13.12 10.07
C TYR A 279 28.82 -12.24 8.93
N LEU A 280 28.99 -12.77 7.72
CA LEU A 280 29.66 -12.06 6.62
C LEU A 280 28.68 -11.45 5.60
N VAL A 281 27.42 -11.91 5.57
CA VAL A 281 26.42 -11.47 4.60
C VAL A 281 25.21 -10.84 5.29
N ASP A 282 24.65 -11.48 6.32
CA ASP A 282 23.37 -11.08 6.91
C ASP A 282 23.52 -10.05 8.07
N ASP A 283 24.57 -10.17 8.89
CA ASP A 283 24.83 -9.27 10.03
C ASP A 283 25.32 -7.85 9.64
N PRO A 284 26.15 -7.64 8.60
CA PRO A 284 26.63 -6.29 8.25
C PRO A 284 25.51 -5.29 7.87
N PRO A 285 24.50 -5.64 7.06
CA PRO A 285 23.32 -4.80 6.86
C PRO A 285 22.59 -4.47 8.17
N SER A 286 22.49 -5.44 9.07
CA SER A 286 21.80 -5.32 10.35
C SER A 286 22.52 -4.38 11.32
N LEU A 287 23.86 -4.25 11.23
CA LEU A 287 24.61 -3.21 11.94
C LEU A 287 24.28 -1.80 11.44
N ILE A 288 24.13 -1.64 10.12
CA ILE A 288 23.73 -0.36 9.53
C ILE A 288 22.31 -0.01 9.97
N GLN A 289 21.41 -1.00 9.96
CA GLN A 289 20.04 -0.86 10.41
C GLN A 289 19.96 -0.49 11.89
N LEU A 290 20.72 -1.16 12.76
CA LEU A 290 20.84 -0.84 14.18
C LEU A 290 21.27 0.62 14.38
N ARG A 291 22.21 1.14 13.61
CA ARG A 291 22.64 2.54 13.73
C ARG A 291 21.62 3.55 13.20
N ARG A 292 20.84 3.18 12.18
CA ARG A 292 19.90 4.09 11.50
C ARG A 292 18.52 4.15 12.17
N HIS A 293 18.06 3.03 12.73
CA HIS A 293 16.68 2.82 13.17
C HIS A 293 16.57 2.57 14.68
N SER A 294 17.53 3.05 15.48
CA SER A 294 17.44 2.96 16.95
C SER A 294 17.06 4.30 17.57
N SER A 295 16.17 4.25 18.57
CA SER A 295 15.64 5.41 19.27
C SER A 295 15.18 5.05 20.67
N LEU A 296 15.08 6.04 21.56
CA LEU A 296 14.31 5.88 22.79
C LEU A 296 12.83 5.73 22.41
N LEU A 297 12.12 4.81 23.05
CA LEU A 297 10.66 4.74 22.94
C LEU A 297 10.06 5.78 23.90
N ALA A 298 9.10 6.57 23.42
CA ALA A 298 8.32 7.44 24.30
C ALA A 298 7.49 6.53 25.23
N THR A 299 7.48 6.84 26.53
CA THR A 299 6.52 6.26 27.48
C THR A 299 5.10 6.57 26.98
N ASP A 300 4.26 5.54 26.88
CA ASP A 300 2.93 5.45 26.23
C ASP A 300 1.85 6.51 26.60
N ALA A 301 2.16 7.80 26.67
CA ALA A 301 1.25 8.82 27.17
C ALA A 301 0.43 9.58 26.11
N ASP A 302 0.75 9.52 24.81
CA ASP A 302 0.00 10.29 23.80
C ASP A 302 -0.01 9.58 22.43
N ALA A 303 -1.03 8.77 22.17
CA ALA A 303 -1.42 8.39 20.82
C ALA A 303 -2.89 8.79 20.59
N PRO A 304 -3.19 9.66 19.60
CA PRO A 304 -4.56 10.04 19.30
C PRO A 304 -5.30 8.82 18.71
N GLY A 305 -6.31 8.34 19.43
CA GLY A 305 -7.15 7.22 19.01
C GLY A 305 -8.03 7.60 17.82
N HIS A 306 -7.99 6.80 16.76
CA HIS A 306 -9.07 6.70 15.79
C HIS A 306 -9.67 5.29 15.94
N SER A 307 -10.81 5.24 16.62
CA SER A 307 -11.59 4.02 16.79
C SER A 307 -12.29 3.71 15.46
N ALA A 308 -11.81 2.71 14.75
CA ALA A 308 -12.59 2.03 13.73
C ALA A 308 -12.82 0.60 14.23
N THR A 309 -14.01 0.38 14.79
CA THR A 309 -14.47 -0.95 15.20
C THR A 309 -14.63 -1.80 13.95
N LEU A 310 -13.85 -2.88 13.83
CA LEU A 310 -14.07 -3.88 12.78
C LEU A 310 -15.44 -4.51 13.03
N PRO A 311 -16.33 -4.59 12.01
CA PRO A 311 -17.54 -5.38 12.12
C PRO A 311 -17.15 -6.83 12.42
N THR A 312 -17.59 -7.35 13.57
CA THR A 312 -17.51 -8.78 13.86
C THR A 312 -18.41 -9.49 12.85
N PRO A 313 -17.93 -10.50 12.11
CA PRO A 313 -18.72 -11.16 11.07
C PRO A 313 -20.00 -11.74 11.65
N ALA A 314 -21.08 -11.69 10.87
CA ALA A 314 -22.29 -12.43 11.19
C ALA A 314 -21.93 -13.93 11.12
N SER A 315 -22.01 -14.63 12.25
CA SER A 315 -21.67 -16.05 12.29
C SER A 315 -22.61 -16.86 11.39
N GLY A 316 -22.05 -17.49 10.35
CA GLY A 316 -22.68 -18.56 9.56
C GLY A 316 -22.72 -18.27 8.07
N GLY A 317 -22.12 -19.16 7.27
CA GLY A 317 -22.37 -19.23 5.84
C GLY A 317 -23.71 -19.93 5.54
N ASN A 318 -24.03 -20.08 4.26
CA ASN A 318 -25.24 -20.77 3.82
C ASN A 318 -24.97 -22.29 3.75
N PRO A 319 -25.64 -23.14 4.54
CA PRO A 319 -25.32 -24.58 4.61
C PRO A 319 -25.41 -25.33 3.28
N ASP A 320 -26.23 -24.83 2.35
CA ASP A 320 -26.40 -25.36 1.00
C ASP A 320 -25.32 -24.86 0.00
N GLY A 321 -24.44 -23.95 0.43
CA GLY A 321 -23.41 -23.33 -0.41
C GLY A 321 -23.94 -22.31 -1.42
N SER A 322 -25.14 -21.77 -1.20
CA SER A 322 -25.70 -20.68 -2.02
C SER A 322 -24.98 -19.36 -1.77
N PHE A 323 -24.86 -18.52 -2.81
CA PHE A 323 -24.28 -17.18 -2.69
C PHE A 323 -25.30 -16.14 -2.24
N VAL A 324 -24.81 -15.07 -1.60
CA VAL A 324 -25.62 -13.95 -1.12
C VAL A 324 -26.06 -13.07 -2.31
N PRO A 325 -27.37 -12.77 -2.45
CA PRO A 325 -27.87 -11.89 -3.50
C PRO A 325 -27.32 -10.46 -3.44
N LEU A 326 -27.45 -9.70 -4.53
CA LEU A 326 -27.16 -8.27 -4.54
C LEU A 326 -28.06 -7.50 -3.56
N GLY A 327 -27.47 -6.57 -2.80
CA GLY A 327 -28.18 -5.72 -1.84
C GLY A 327 -28.24 -6.25 -0.40
N GLU A 328 -27.95 -7.53 -0.17
CA GLU A 328 -27.84 -8.10 1.18
C GLU A 328 -26.41 -7.96 1.78
N PRO A 329 -26.23 -7.96 3.10
CA PRO A 329 -24.88 -7.92 3.66
C PRO A 329 -24.13 -9.24 3.42
N ALA A 330 -22.92 -9.15 2.84
CA ALA A 330 -21.99 -10.27 2.67
C ALA A 330 -20.71 -10.03 3.49
N ASP A 331 -20.07 -11.09 3.98
CA ASP A 331 -18.78 -10.99 4.67
C ASP A 331 -17.66 -10.70 3.65
N VAL A 332 -17.73 -11.38 2.49
CA VAL A 332 -16.77 -11.24 1.40
C VAL A 332 -17.51 -11.13 0.08
N VAL A 333 -17.15 -10.11 -0.72
CA VAL A 333 -17.57 -10.02 -2.12
C VAL A 333 -16.42 -10.48 -3.01
N VAL A 334 -16.64 -11.52 -3.80
CA VAL A 334 -15.66 -12.10 -4.72
C VAL A 334 -15.82 -11.45 -6.09
N TYR A 335 -14.77 -10.81 -6.58
CA TYR A 335 -14.67 -10.24 -7.92
C TYR A 335 -13.80 -11.13 -8.79
N VAL A 336 -14.40 -11.66 -9.86
CA VAL A 336 -13.72 -12.46 -10.87
C VAL A 336 -13.78 -11.72 -12.19
N VAL A 337 -12.64 -11.57 -12.87
CA VAL A 337 -12.60 -11.00 -14.23
C VAL A 337 -12.33 -12.11 -15.22
N THR A 338 -13.22 -12.29 -16.21
CA THR A 338 -13.11 -13.33 -17.23
C THR A 338 -12.75 -12.76 -18.60
N TYR A 339 -11.91 -13.48 -19.33
CA TYR A 339 -11.66 -13.28 -20.77
C TYR A 339 -11.23 -14.61 -21.37
N ASN A 340 -12.11 -15.24 -22.16
CA ASN A 340 -11.94 -16.62 -22.63
C ASN A 340 -11.74 -17.62 -21.48
N SER A 341 -12.70 -17.71 -20.57
CA SER A 341 -12.57 -18.47 -19.32
C SER A 341 -13.69 -19.48 -19.08
N ALA A 342 -14.46 -19.86 -20.10
CA ALA A 342 -15.63 -20.73 -19.97
C ALA A 342 -15.31 -22.06 -19.26
N ASP A 343 -14.19 -22.70 -19.63
CA ASP A 343 -13.78 -24.01 -19.09
C ASP A 343 -13.36 -23.96 -17.61
N ALA A 344 -12.97 -22.78 -17.11
CA ALA A 344 -12.44 -22.62 -15.75
C ALA A 344 -13.54 -22.38 -14.69
N LEU A 345 -14.68 -21.83 -15.12
CA LEU A 345 -15.74 -21.35 -14.22
C LEU A 345 -16.30 -22.45 -13.31
N ALA A 346 -16.59 -23.64 -13.85
CA ALA A 346 -17.21 -24.72 -13.08
C ALA A 346 -16.34 -25.15 -11.88
N GLY A 347 -15.02 -25.23 -12.08
CA GLY A 347 -14.06 -25.58 -11.03
C GLY A 347 -13.99 -24.51 -9.94
N LEU A 348 -13.92 -23.24 -10.35
CA LEU A 348 -13.90 -22.10 -9.44
C LEU A 348 -15.18 -22.01 -8.60
N ILE A 349 -16.35 -22.03 -9.23
CA ILE A 349 -17.65 -21.90 -8.54
C ILE A 349 -17.84 -23.05 -7.55
N LYS A 350 -17.44 -24.28 -7.90
CA LYS A 350 -17.48 -25.41 -6.97
C LYS A 350 -16.67 -25.15 -5.70
N GLY A 351 -15.45 -24.62 -5.81
CA GLY A 351 -14.63 -24.25 -4.64
C GLY A 351 -15.26 -23.14 -3.81
N LEU A 352 -15.77 -22.09 -4.46
CA LEU A 352 -16.46 -20.99 -3.77
C LEU A 352 -17.72 -21.45 -3.02
N ARG A 353 -18.49 -22.40 -3.56
CA ARG A 353 -19.66 -22.97 -2.86
C ARG A 353 -19.29 -23.69 -1.57
N GLN A 354 -18.15 -24.37 -1.54
CA GLN A 354 -17.67 -25.03 -0.32
C GLN A 354 -17.31 -23.98 0.75
N GLU A 355 -16.68 -22.88 0.36
CA GLU A 355 -16.38 -21.78 1.27
C GLU A 355 -17.65 -21.05 1.75
N ALA A 356 -18.66 -20.92 0.89
CA ALA A 356 -19.95 -20.29 1.18
C ALA A 356 -20.71 -20.95 2.33
N GLN A 357 -20.41 -22.22 2.65
CA GLN A 357 -20.95 -22.93 3.82
C GLN A 357 -20.49 -22.35 5.15
N SER A 358 -19.38 -21.61 5.15
CA SER A 358 -18.75 -21.09 6.36
C SER A 358 -18.58 -19.58 6.40
N VAL A 359 -18.64 -18.92 5.24
CA VAL A 359 -18.47 -17.48 5.07
C VAL A 359 -19.59 -16.99 4.14
N ARG A 360 -20.24 -15.88 4.44
CA ARG A 360 -21.27 -15.33 3.55
C ARG A 360 -20.62 -14.68 2.33
N LEU A 361 -20.62 -15.39 1.21
CA LEU A 361 -20.00 -14.95 -0.03
C LEU A 361 -21.02 -14.37 -1.01
N ARG A 362 -20.71 -13.23 -1.60
CA ARG A 362 -21.31 -12.81 -2.88
C ARG A 362 -20.29 -13.01 -3.99
N VAL A 363 -20.72 -13.50 -5.15
CA VAL A 363 -19.84 -13.67 -6.31
C VAL A 363 -20.31 -12.80 -7.48
N VAL A 364 -19.40 -11.98 -7.99
CA VAL A 364 -19.57 -11.16 -9.18
C VAL A 364 -18.52 -11.57 -10.21
N VAL A 365 -18.97 -11.88 -11.42
CA VAL A 365 -18.10 -12.23 -12.55
C VAL A 365 -18.22 -11.15 -13.62
N ALA A 366 -17.19 -10.34 -13.77
CA ALA A 366 -17.07 -9.31 -14.79
C ALA A 366 -16.47 -9.90 -16.08
N ASP A 367 -17.30 -10.04 -17.11
CA ASP A 367 -16.86 -10.60 -18.40
C ASP A 367 -16.37 -9.51 -19.35
N ASN A 368 -15.08 -9.58 -19.69
CA ASN A 368 -14.39 -8.66 -20.59
C ASN A 368 -14.57 -9.03 -22.06
N ASP A 369 -15.81 -9.26 -22.47
CA ASP A 369 -16.22 -9.60 -23.83
C ASP A 369 -15.59 -10.92 -24.33
N SER A 370 -15.90 -12.01 -23.62
CA SER A 370 -15.37 -13.33 -23.96
C SER A 370 -16.10 -13.96 -25.15
N PRO A 371 -15.41 -14.27 -26.28
CA PRO A 371 -16.04 -14.92 -27.44
C PRO A 371 -16.26 -16.43 -27.28
N ASP A 372 -15.72 -17.06 -26.23
CA ASP A 372 -15.74 -18.51 -26.00
C ASP A 372 -17.04 -19.03 -25.36
N GLY A 373 -18.04 -18.18 -25.17
CA GLY A 373 -19.30 -18.54 -24.51
C GLY A 373 -19.26 -18.47 -22.98
N THR A 374 -18.28 -17.79 -22.38
CA THR A 374 -18.19 -17.58 -20.91
C THR A 374 -19.52 -17.08 -20.30
N LEU A 375 -20.17 -16.08 -20.90
CA LEU A 375 -21.48 -15.58 -20.42
C LEU A 375 -22.59 -16.65 -20.48
N HIS A 376 -22.55 -17.55 -21.47
CA HIS A 376 -23.50 -18.64 -21.57
C HIS A 376 -23.27 -19.67 -20.46
N ALA A 377 -22.00 -20.01 -20.17
CA ALA A 377 -21.66 -20.90 -19.06
C ALA A 377 -22.07 -20.34 -17.69
N LEU A 378 -22.09 -19.01 -17.51
CA LEU A 378 -22.57 -18.38 -16.27
C LEU A 378 -24.09 -18.56 -16.04
N ALA A 379 -24.88 -18.84 -17.09
CA ALA A 379 -26.31 -19.06 -16.96
C ALA A 379 -26.65 -20.30 -16.11
N ASP A 380 -25.72 -21.26 -16.00
CA ASP A 380 -25.86 -22.44 -15.15
C ASP A 380 -25.72 -22.14 -13.65
N PHE A 381 -25.35 -20.90 -13.30
CA PHE A 381 -25.13 -20.44 -11.92
C PHE A 381 -25.96 -19.19 -11.60
N PRO A 382 -27.28 -19.32 -11.39
CA PRO A 382 -28.20 -18.18 -11.30
C PRO A 382 -28.01 -17.27 -10.07
N ASP A 383 -27.30 -17.74 -9.04
CA ASP A 383 -26.92 -16.97 -7.84
C ASP A 383 -25.55 -16.28 -7.98
N VAL A 384 -24.88 -16.42 -9.13
CA VAL A 384 -23.69 -15.65 -9.50
C VAL A 384 -24.11 -14.42 -10.30
N TYR A 385 -23.59 -13.24 -9.94
CA TYR A 385 -23.89 -12.04 -10.69
C TYR A 385 -22.94 -11.89 -11.89
N ALA A 386 -23.44 -12.20 -13.08
CA ALA A 386 -22.73 -11.97 -14.34
C ALA A 386 -22.83 -10.49 -14.76
N LEU A 387 -21.69 -9.82 -14.85
CA LEU A 387 -21.55 -8.43 -15.29
C LEU A 387 -20.85 -8.40 -16.67
N PRO A 388 -21.57 -8.27 -17.79
CA PRO A 388 -20.93 -7.99 -19.07
C PRO A 388 -20.35 -6.58 -19.04
N THR A 389 -19.04 -6.43 -19.25
CA THR A 389 -18.38 -5.10 -19.20
C THR A 389 -18.51 -4.31 -20.50
N GLY A 390 -19.04 -4.92 -21.56
CA GLY A 390 -19.27 -4.28 -22.86
C GLY A 390 -18.01 -4.16 -23.74
N GLY A 391 -16.88 -4.74 -23.32
CA GLY A 391 -15.65 -4.79 -24.10
C GLY A 391 -14.47 -5.31 -23.29
N ASN A 392 -13.33 -5.55 -23.93
CA ASN A 392 -12.13 -5.96 -23.20
C ASN A 392 -11.45 -4.76 -22.54
N LEU A 393 -11.82 -4.49 -21.27
CA LEU A 393 -11.29 -3.36 -20.49
C LEU A 393 -9.92 -3.64 -19.85
N GLY A 394 -9.43 -4.89 -19.94
CA GLY A 394 -8.27 -5.35 -19.18
C GLY A 394 -8.62 -5.70 -17.74
N TYR A 395 -7.63 -6.19 -16.98
CA TYR A 395 -7.86 -6.75 -15.64
C TYR A 395 -8.30 -5.66 -14.65
N ALA A 396 -7.58 -4.54 -14.59
CA ALA A 396 -7.95 -3.39 -13.74
C ALA A 396 -9.34 -2.84 -14.09
N GLY A 397 -9.67 -2.71 -15.38
CA GLY A 397 -10.97 -2.21 -15.83
C GLY A 397 -12.13 -3.14 -15.44
N GLY A 398 -11.94 -4.46 -15.57
CA GLY A 398 -12.93 -5.45 -15.13
C GLY A 398 -13.15 -5.44 -13.62
N ILE A 399 -12.08 -5.33 -12.82
CA ILE A 399 -12.18 -5.19 -11.36
C ILE A 399 -12.94 -3.91 -11.00
N ASN A 400 -12.60 -2.77 -11.64
CA ASN A 400 -13.27 -1.50 -11.40
C ASN A 400 -14.77 -1.59 -11.74
N ALA A 401 -15.14 -2.24 -12.85
CA ALA A 401 -16.54 -2.42 -13.22
C ALA A 401 -17.32 -3.19 -12.12
N ALA A 402 -16.73 -4.25 -11.57
CA ALA A 402 -17.32 -5.00 -10.46
C ALA A 402 -17.38 -4.19 -9.16
N MET A 403 -16.32 -3.43 -8.82
CA MET A 403 -16.23 -2.61 -7.61
C MET A 403 -17.31 -1.52 -7.51
N HIS A 404 -17.81 -1.03 -8.64
CA HIS A 404 -18.82 0.01 -8.69
C HIS A 404 -20.26 -0.50 -8.50
N LEU A 405 -20.47 -1.82 -8.38
CA LEU A 405 -21.79 -2.37 -8.09
C LEU A 405 -22.23 -2.06 -6.65
N PRO A 406 -23.54 -1.85 -6.42
CA PRO A 406 -24.08 -1.55 -5.09
C PRO A 406 -24.07 -2.78 -4.17
N GLY A 407 -24.01 -2.53 -2.85
CA GLY A 407 -24.23 -3.54 -1.81
C GLY A 407 -22.98 -4.16 -1.18
N GLY A 408 -21.87 -3.42 -1.07
CA GLY A 408 -20.56 -3.91 -0.59
C GLY A 408 -20.56 -4.82 0.66
N GLY A 409 -19.53 -5.67 0.77
CA GLY A 409 -19.30 -6.53 1.93
C GLY A 409 -18.22 -5.98 2.87
N ALA A 410 -17.96 -6.68 3.98
CA ALA A 410 -16.91 -6.30 4.94
C ALA A 410 -15.49 -6.37 4.33
N SER A 411 -15.31 -7.20 3.32
CA SER A 411 -14.08 -7.33 2.54
C SER A 411 -14.36 -7.74 1.08
N VAL A 412 -13.36 -7.54 0.23
CA VAL A 412 -13.38 -7.83 -1.20
C VAL A 412 -12.29 -8.84 -1.53
N LEU A 413 -12.65 -9.97 -2.16
CA LEU A 413 -11.69 -10.93 -2.69
C LEU A 413 -11.60 -10.78 -4.21
N VAL A 414 -10.47 -10.30 -4.71
CA VAL A 414 -10.18 -10.34 -6.15
C VAL A 414 -9.57 -11.71 -6.47
N LEU A 415 -10.12 -12.41 -7.46
CA LEU A 415 -9.76 -13.79 -7.77
C LEU A 415 -9.74 -14.04 -9.29
N ASN A 416 -8.68 -14.65 -9.78
CA ASN A 416 -8.59 -15.09 -11.17
C ASN A 416 -9.58 -16.24 -11.45
N PRO A 417 -10.08 -16.36 -12.70
CA PRO A 417 -11.09 -17.35 -13.06
C PRO A 417 -10.58 -18.80 -13.07
N ASP A 418 -9.26 -19.01 -13.17
CA ASP A 418 -8.57 -20.30 -13.27
C ASP A 418 -8.02 -20.83 -11.94
N MET A 419 -8.53 -20.29 -10.83
CA MET A 419 -8.17 -20.70 -9.48
C MET A 419 -9.06 -21.83 -8.98
N VAL A 420 -8.43 -22.83 -8.35
CA VAL A 420 -9.10 -23.80 -7.48
C VAL A 420 -8.91 -23.34 -6.04
N VAL A 421 -10.03 -23.06 -5.37
CA VAL A 421 -10.04 -22.66 -3.96
C VAL A 421 -10.12 -23.91 -3.10
N GLU A 422 -9.11 -24.16 -2.26
CA GLU A 422 -9.13 -25.28 -1.32
C GLU A 422 -10.08 -24.99 -0.14
N PRO A 423 -10.66 -26.03 0.49
CA PRO A 423 -11.51 -25.86 1.66
C PRO A 423 -10.81 -25.10 2.80
N GLY A 424 -11.49 -24.09 3.34
CA GLY A 424 -11.03 -23.22 4.41
C GLY A 424 -10.18 -22.01 3.97
N ALA A 425 -9.86 -21.87 2.69
CA ALA A 425 -8.92 -20.85 2.21
C ALA A 425 -9.40 -19.41 2.47
N ILE A 426 -10.64 -19.06 2.09
CA ILE A 426 -11.18 -17.70 2.28
C ILE A 426 -11.33 -17.40 3.77
N ARG A 427 -11.74 -18.40 4.56
CA ARG A 427 -11.81 -18.28 6.02
C ARG A 427 -10.45 -17.99 6.64
N ALA A 428 -9.39 -18.63 6.17
CA ALA A 428 -8.02 -18.38 6.62
C ALA A 428 -7.55 -16.95 6.29
N LEU A 429 -7.81 -16.44 5.08
CA LEU A 429 -7.52 -15.05 4.71
C LEU A 429 -8.22 -14.05 5.64
N HIS A 430 -9.51 -14.25 5.90
CA HIS A 430 -10.29 -13.38 6.76
C HIS A 430 -9.79 -13.41 8.21
N ARG A 431 -9.52 -14.61 8.76
CA ARG A 431 -8.92 -14.76 10.10
C ARG A 431 -7.60 -14.02 10.22
N ARG A 432 -6.73 -14.14 9.21
CA ARG A 432 -5.47 -13.39 9.19
C ARG A 432 -5.71 -11.89 9.15
N MET A 433 -6.65 -11.42 8.33
CA MET A 433 -6.99 -9.99 8.24
C MET A 433 -7.40 -9.43 9.60
N VAL A 434 -8.30 -10.13 10.30
CA VAL A 434 -8.75 -9.73 11.64
C VAL A 434 -7.61 -9.79 12.66
N ARG A 435 -6.88 -10.92 12.73
CA ARG A 435 -5.81 -11.13 13.71
C ARG A 435 -4.65 -10.13 13.58
N SER A 436 -4.35 -9.73 12.34
CA SER A 436 -3.20 -8.86 12.05
C SER A 436 -3.55 -7.40 11.80
N GLY A 437 -4.84 -7.05 11.69
CA GLY A 437 -5.29 -5.73 11.27
C GLY A 437 -4.85 -5.35 9.84
N ALA A 438 -4.49 -6.33 9.00
CA ALA A 438 -4.00 -6.09 7.64
C ALA A 438 -5.06 -5.39 6.78
N GLY A 439 -4.62 -4.51 5.89
CA GLY A 439 -5.48 -3.96 4.84
C GLY A 439 -5.65 -4.93 3.67
N ILE A 440 -4.63 -5.76 3.40
CA ILE A 440 -4.67 -6.78 2.35
C ILE A 440 -4.05 -8.09 2.86
N VAL A 441 -4.65 -9.23 2.52
CA VAL A 441 -4.11 -10.57 2.79
C VAL A 441 -4.08 -11.38 1.50
N VAL A 442 -2.99 -12.13 1.28
CA VAL A 442 -2.76 -12.96 0.09
C VAL A 442 -2.52 -14.43 0.46
N PRO A 443 -3.00 -15.40 -0.35
CA PRO A 443 -2.91 -16.82 -0.06
C PRO A 443 -1.57 -17.45 -0.50
N GLN A 444 -1.35 -18.69 -0.08
CA GLN A 444 -0.42 -19.61 -0.74
C GLN A 444 -0.99 -20.05 -2.09
N LEU A 445 -0.21 -19.86 -3.14
CA LEU A 445 -0.54 -20.34 -4.47
C LEU A 445 0.28 -21.58 -4.79
N LEU A 446 -0.39 -22.59 -5.33
CA LEU A 446 0.22 -23.81 -5.85
C LEU A 446 0.08 -23.88 -7.37
N GLU A 447 1.06 -24.51 -8.01
CA GLU A 447 0.96 -24.98 -9.38
C GLU A 447 0.06 -26.22 -9.44
N SER A 448 -0.40 -26.59 -10.64
CA SER A 448 -1.23 -27.79 -10.86
C SER A 448 -0.59 -29.12 -10.41
N ASP A 449 0.73 -29.18 -10.29
CA ASP A 449 1.49 -30.33 -9.78
C ASP A 449 1.68 -30.31 -8.25
N GLY A 450 1.12 -29.32 -7.56
CA GLY A 450 1.24 -29.13 -6.12
C GLY A 450 2.51 -28.41 -5.68
N ALA A 451 3.41 -28.03 -6.59
CA ALA A 451 4.57 -27.21 -6.25
C ALA A 451 4.14 -25.80 -5.85
N THR A 452 4.94 -25.12 -5.02
CA THR A 452 4.67 -23.73 -4.64
C THR A 452 4.85 -22.81 -5.85
N TYR A 453 3.77 -22.11 -6.23
CA TYR A 453 3.84 -21.02 -7.20
C TYR A 453 4.50 -19.82 -6.53
N PRO A 454 5.61 -19.27 -7.08
CA PRO A 454 6.30 -18.17 -6.44
C PRO A 454 5.51 -16.87 -6.64
N SER A 455 4.52 -16.61 -5.77
CA SER A 455 3.62 -15.45 -5.83
C SER A 455 4.20 -14.21 -5.14
N LEU A 456 5.08 -14.39 -4.15
CA LEU A 456 5.60 -13.29 -3.33
C LEU A 456 6.68 -12.50 -4.05
N ARG A 457 6.61 -11.17 -3.89
CA ARG A 457 7.46 -10.23 -4.60
C ARG A 457 7.88 -9.05 -3.72
N ARG A 458 8.98 -8.43 -4.12
CA ARG A 458 9.57 -7.24 -3.52
C ARG A 458 9.40 -6.07 -4.46
N GLU A 459 9.39 -4.87 -3.91
CA GLU A 459 9.28 -3.64 -4.67
C GLU A 459 10.34 -3.57 -5.77
N PRO A 460 9.95 -3.27 -7.02
CA PRO A 460 10.89 -3.09 -8.12
C PRO A 460 11.92 -2.01 -7.79
N THR A 461 13.21 -2.34 -7.91
CA THR A 461 14.30 -1.37 -7.79
C THR A 461 15.34 -1.61 -8.88
N ILE A 462 16.16 -0.61 -9.17
CA ILE A 462 17.27 -0.76 -10.14
C ILE A 462 18.18 -1.95 -9.77
N VAL A 463 18.54 -2.08 -8.49
CA VAL A 463 19.46 -3.13 -8.02
C VAL A 463 18.84 -4.52 -8.20
N ARG A 464 17.57 -4.70 -7.84
CA ARG A 464 16.85 -5.96 -8.07
C ARG A 464 16.67 -6.25 -9.56
N ALA A 465 16.36 -5.23 -10.37
CA ALA A 465 16.22 -5.40 -11.81
C ALA A 465 17.52 -5.87 -12.48
N PHE A 466 18.68 -5.33 -12.06
CA PHE A 466 19.98 -5.83 -12.54
C PHE A 466 20.28 -7.24 -12.02
N GLY A 467 19.98 -7.54 -10.76
CA GLY A 467 20.14 -8.89 -10.20
C GLY A 467 19.29 -9.93 -10.94
N ASP A 468 18.03 -9.61 -11.22
CA ASP A 468 17.13 -10.45 -12.02
C ASP A 468 17.59 -10.57 -13.47
N ALA A 469 18.09 -9.48 -14.07
CA ALA A 469 18.64 -9.47 -15.42
C ALA A 469 19.82 -10.46 -15.54
N LEU A 470 20.78 -10.37 -14.62
CA LEU A 470 22.03 -11.15 -14.62
C LEU A 470 21.83 -12.61 -14.20
N PHE A 471 21.08 -12.85 -13.11
CA PHE A 471 21.02 -14.17 -12.48
C PHE A 471 19.70 -14.92 -12.75
N GLY A 472 18.62 -14.21 -13.11
CA GLY A 472 17.32 -14.82 -13.40
C GLY A 472 16.81 -15.73 -12.27
N SER A 473 16.24 -16.88 -12.60
CA SER A 473 15.85 -17.91 -11.61
C SER A 473 16.98 -18.89 -11.29
N ARG A 474 18.17 -18.77 -11.89
CA ARG A 474 19.27 -19.75 -11.74
C ARG A 474 19.93 -19.71 -10.37
N PHE A 475 19.86 -18.56 -9.69
CA PHE A 475 20.41 -18.39 -8.35
C PHE A 475 19.33 -17.89 -7.38
N PRO A 476 18.39 -18.76 -6.96
CA PRO A 476 17.25 -18.39 -6.13
C PRO A 476 17.65 -18.04 -4.69
N THR A 477 18.79 -18.55 -4.21
CA THR A 477 19.31 -18.32 -2.85
C THR A 477 20.12 -17.01 -2.70
N ARG A 478 20.09 -16.15 -3.73
CA ARG A 478 20.77 -14.85 -3.74
C ARG A 478 20.17 -13.90 -2.70
N PRO A 479 20.93 -12.89 -2.24
CA PRO A 479 20.42 -11.90 -1.30
C PRO A 479 19.14 -11.20 -1.81
N ALA A 480 18.20 -10.95 -0.90
CA ALA A 480 16.87 -10.36 -1.19
C ALA A 480 16.93 -8.97 -1.86
N TRP A 481 18.02 -8.22 -1.69
CA TRP A 481 18.23 -6.93 -2.33
C TRP A 481 18.62 -7.05 -3.83
N LEU A 482 18.91 -8.26 -4.32
CA LEU A 482 19.18 -8.59 -5.74
C LEU A 482 18.03 -9.32 -6.44
N ALA A 483 16.90 -9.58 -5.78
CA ALA A 483 15.79 -10.34 -6.36
C ALA A 483 14.46 -9.64 -6.11
N GLU A 484 13.70 -9.38 -7.18
CA GLU A 484 12.32 -8.95 -7.06
C GLU A 484 11.42 -10.11 -6.59
N MET A 485 11.60 -11.29 -7.19
CA MET A 485 10.86 -12.50 -6.80
C MET A 485 11.43 -13.11 -5.51
N ASP A 486 10.54 -13.55 -4.61
CA ASP A 486 10.94 -14.35 -3.47
C ASP A 486 10.86 -15.85 -3.80
N TYR A 487 12.02 -16.50 -3.80
CA TYR A 487 12.18 -17.94 -4.01
C TYR A 487 12.56 -18.68 -2.72
N ASP A 488 12.64 -17.98 -1.59
CA ASP A 488 13.00 -18.61 -0.33
C ASP A 488 11.83 -19.44 0.19
N ALA A 489 12.00 -20.76 0.25
CA ALA A 489 10.99 -21.69 0.73
C ALA A 489 10.53 -21.39 2.16
N GLU A 490 11.36 -20.75 3.00
CA GLU A 490 10.96 -20.40 4.36
C GLU A 490 9.90 -19.27 4.36
N SER A 491 9.93 -18.35 3.38
CA SER A 491 8.92 -17.29 3.26
C SER A 491 7.52 -17.87 3.04
N TYR A 492 7.40 -18.99 2.31
CA TYR A 492 6.10 -19.60 2.01
C TYR A 492 5.56 -20.50 3.12
N ARG A 493 6.33 -20.75 4.19
CA ARG A 493 5.94 -21.64 5.30
C ARG A 493 5.30 -20.92 6.47
N HIS A 494 5.50 -19.61 6.58
CA HIS A 494 5.08 -18.84 7.75
C HIS A 494 4.28 -17.62 7.34
N PRO A 495 3.21 -17.28 8.08
CA PRO A 495 2.50 -16.03 7.88
C PRO A 495 3.41 -14.85 8.20
N HIS A 496 3.45 -13.85 7.32
CA HIS A 496 4.30 -12.68 7.51
C HIS A 496 3.87 -11.51 6.62
N ARG A 497 4.40 -10.33 6.93
CA ARG A 497 4.22 -9.15 6.08
C ARG A 497 4.99 -9.28 4.77
N VAL A 498 4.34 -8.93 3.68
CA VAL A 498 4.94 -8.92 2.35
C VAL A 498 4.82 -7.55 1.71
N GLN A 499 5.65 -7.30 0.70
CA GLN A 499 5.53 -6.05 -0.04
C GLN A 499 4.38 -6.14 -1.03
N TRP A 500 4.35 -7.15 -1.89
CA TRP A 500 3.23 -7.41 -2.77
C TRP A 500 3.27 -8.88 -3.23
N ALA A 501 2.17 -9.36 -3.80
CA ALA A 501 2.10 -10.67 -4.44
C ALA A 501 1.40 -10.55 -5.79
N THR A 502 1.49 -11.60 -6.61
CA THR A 502 0.78 -11.67 -7.90
C THR A 502 -0.72 -11.49 -7.71
N GLY A 503 -1.37 -10.74 -8.62
CA GLY A 503 -2.78 -10.35 -8.53
C GLY A 503 -3.81 -11.47 -8.75
N ALA A 504 -3.41 -12.74 -8.64
CA ALA A 504 -4.26 -13.90 -8.89
C ALA A 504 -5.31 -14.14 -7.78
N ALA A 505 -4.97 -13.79 -6.54
CA ALA A 505 -5.87 -13.87 -5.40
C ALA A 505 -5.44 -12.89 -4.31
N LEU A 506 -6.32 -11.99 -3.89
CA LEU A 506 -6.07 -11.08 -2.76
C LEU A 506 -7.36 -10.64 -2.07
N LEU A 507 -7.38 -10.72 -0.75
CA LEU A 507 -8.47 -10.22 0.09
C LEU A 507 -8.13 -8.80 0.58
N VAL A 508 -8.96 -7.83 0.25
CA VAL A 508 -8.81 -6.40 0.58
C VAL A 508 -9.91 -6.01 1.57
N ARG A 509 -9.54 -5.32 2.64
CA ARG A 509 -10.52 -4.79 3.62
C ARG A 509 -11.37 -3.70 2.95
N ALA A 510 -12.68 -3.66 3.20
CA ALA A 510 -13.58 -2.78 2.46
C ALA A 510 -13.26 -1.29 2.62
N ASP A 511 -12.95 -0.83 3.84
CA ASP A 511 -12.50 0.55 4.12
C ASP A 511 -11.21 0.90 3.37
N VAL A 512 -10.30 -0.06 3.22
CA VAL A 512 -9.05 0.10 2.47
C VAL A 512 -9.34 0.18 0.98
N ALA A 513 -10.21 -0.69 0.45
CA ALA A 513 -10.61 -0.65 -0.95
C ALA A 513 -11.26 0.70 -1.32
N GLU A 514 -12.16 1.21 -0.47
CA GLU A 514 -12.81 2.51 -0.64
C GLU A 514 -11.81 3.67 -0.61
N ARG A 515 -10.88 3.66 0.36
CA ARG A 515 -9.83 4.70 0.49
C ARG A 515 -8.84 4.67 -0.67
N LEU A 516 -8.51 3.48 -1.18
CA LEU A 516 -7.62 3.34 -2.34
C LEU A 516 -8.32 3.78 -3.63
N GLY A 517 -9.62 3.49 -3.76
CA GLY A 517 -10.39 3.67 -4.97
C GLY A 517 -9.95 2.73 -6.09
N ASP A 518 -10.24 3.13 -7.32
CA ASP A 518 -10.05 2.34 -8.53
C ASP A 518 -8.61 1.83 -8.72
N TRP A 519 -8.51 0.66 -9.36
CA TRP A 519 -7.28 0.13 -9.92
C TRP A 519 -6.84 0.98 -11.13
N ASP A 520 -5.53 1.13 -11.32
CA ASP A 520 -5.01 2.01 -12.36
C ASP A 520 -5.11 1.36 -13.75
N GLU A 521 -6.15 1.73 -14.50
CA GLU A 521 -6.41 1.27 -15.86
C GLU A 521 -5.34 1.67 -16.90
N GLN A 522 -4.32 2.45 -16.53
CA GLN A 522 -3.14 2.60 -17.39
C GLN A 522 -2.40 1.27 -17.56
N PHE A 523 -2.57 0.33 -16.63
CA PHE A 523 -2.13 -1.04 -16.72
C PHE A 523 -3.29 -1.92 -17.19
N PHE A 524 -3.36 -2.16 -18.50
CA PHE A 524 -4.35 -3.08 -19.09
C PHE A 524 -4.24 -4.50 -18.50
N LEU A 525 -3.00 -4.97 -18.35
CA LEU A 525 -2.64 -6.24 -17.72
C LEU A 525 -1.18 -6.18 -17.26
N TYR A 526 -0.88 -6.78 -16.10
CA TYR A 526 0.39 -6.71 -15.38
C TYR A 526 0.78 -5.32 -14.86
N SER A 527 1.21 -5.28 -13.59
CA SER A 527 1.64 -4.11 -12.81
C SER A 527 0.52 -3.27 -12.20
N GLU A 528 -0.74 -3.56 -12.51
CA GLU A 528 -1.91 -3.03 -11.80
C GLU A 528 -1.90 -3.44 -10.32
N GLU A 529 -1.52 -4.68 -10.02
CA GLU A 529 -1.43 -5.18 -8.65
C GLU A 529 -0.23 -4.56 -7.93
N VAL A 530 0.89 -4.39 -8.64
CA VAL A 530 2.10 -3.75 -8.09
C VAL A 530 1.77 -2.32 -7.67
N ASP A 531 1.01 -1.61 -8.51
CA ASP A 531 0.48 -0.27 -8.22
C ASP A 531 -0.48 -0.26 -7.03
N TYR A 532 -1.43 -1.19 -6.99
CA TYR A 532 -2.45 -1.26 -5.94
C TYR A 532 -1.82 -1.52 -4.56
N PHE A 533 -0.94 -2.53 -4.47
CA PHE A 533 -0.17 -2.81 -3.25
C PHE A 533 0.76 -1.66 -2.86
N ARG A 534 1.36 -0.97 -3.84
CA ARG A 534 2.18 0.23 -3.56
C ARG A 534 1.35 1.32 -2.91
N ARG A 535 0.18 1.64 -3.44
CA ARG A 535 -0.74 2.62 -2.86
C ARG A 535 -1.18 2.21 -1.46
N ALA A 536 -1.56 0.95 -1.24
CA ALA A 536 -1.90 0.42 0.09
C ALA A 536 -0.82 0.71 1.13
N ARG A 537 0.45 0.42 0.82
CA ARG A 537 1.57 0.71 1.72
C ARG A 537 1.83 2.21 1.90
N GLU A 538 1.63 3.03 0.86
CA GLU A 538 1.74 4.50 0.97
C GLU A 538 0.64 5.11 1.87
N PHE A 539 -0.50 4.44 1.98
CA PHE A 539 -1.56 4.74 2.95
C PHE A 539 -1.33 4.13 4.35
N GLY A 540 -0.19 3.46 4.56
CA GLY A 540 0.18 2.85 5.84
C GLY A 540 -0.49 1.51 6.11
N GLU A 541 -1.14 0.89 5.11
CA GLU A 541 -1.77 -0.43 5.27
C GLU A 541 -0.73 -1.54 5.17
N ALA A 542 -0.81 -2.50 6.11
CA ALA A 542 0.00 -3.71 6.07
C ALA A 542 -0.58 -4.74 5.10
N ILE A 543 0.30 -5.49 4.46
CA ILE A 543 -0.04 -6.58 3.54
C ILE A 543 0.53 -7.86 4.12
N TRP A 544 -0.31 -8.89 4.25
CA TRP A 544 0.06 -10.16 4.88
C TRP A 544 -0.08 -11.34 3.93
N TYR A 545 0.84 -12.28 4.05
CA TYR A 545 0.74 -13.60 3.45
C TYR A 545 0.20 -14.60 4.48
N GLU A 546 -0.72 -15.47 4.06
CA GLU A 546 -1.32 -16.53 4.89
C GLU A 546 -1.14 -17.92 4.23
N PRO A 547 -0.17 -18.74 4.70
CA PRO A 547 0.11 -20.03 4.10
C PRO A 547 -1.00 -21.07 4.30
N SER A 548 -1.84 -20.96 5.34
CA SER A 548 -2.97 -21.89 5.52
C SER A 548 -4.11 -21.65 4.54
N SER A 549 -4.13 -20.51 3.85
CA SER A 549 -5.03 -20.26 2.73
C SER A 549 -4.41 -20.78 1.45
N VAL A 550 -4.77 -21.99 1.02
CA VAL A 550 -4.20 -22.63 -0.18
C VAL A 550 -5.14 -22.47 -1.37
N MET A 551 -4.59 -22.07 -2.52
CA MET A 551 -5.31 -22.05 -3.79
C MET A 551 -4.40 -22.54 -4.91
N THR A 552 -4.93 -23.31 -5.86
CA THR A 552 -4.17 -23.89 -6.98
C THR A 552 -4.47 -23.16 -8.28
N HIS A 553 -3.43 -22.79 -9.03
CA HIS A 553 -3.54 -22.10 -10.31
C HIS A 553 -3.50 -23.16 -11.44
N GLN A 554 -4.63 -23.42 -12.12
CA GLN A 554 -4.71 -24.55 -13.09
C GLN A 554 -3.94 -24.28 -14.38
N GLN A 555 -3.93 -23.04 -14.85
CA GLN A 555 -3.21 -22.60 -16.04
C GLN A 555 -2.45 -21.34 -15.67
N GLY A 556 -1.14 -21.25 -15.87
CA GLY A 556 -0.38 -20.05 -15.51
C GLY A 556 -0.75 -18.80 -16.32
N GLY A 557 -1.89 -18.17 -16.02
CA GLY A 557 -2.35 -16.81 -16.33
C GLY A 557 -2.48 -16.42 -17.81
N SER A 558 -3.70 -16.05 -18.26
CA SER A 558 -4.01 -15.21 -19.45
C SER A 558 -3.37 -15.58 -20.82
N GLY A 559 -2.69 -16.71 -20.90
CA GLY A 559 -1.88 -17.12 -22.06
C GLY A 559 -0.50 -16.44 -22.13
N SER A 560 0.54 -17.18 -22.50
CA SER A 560 1.86 -16.60 -22.77
C SER A 560 2.00 -16.24 -24.24
N SER A 561 2.13 -14.96 -24.58
CA SER A 561 2.42 -14.51 -25.94
C SER A 561 3.58 -13.52 -25.96
N PRO A 562 4.35 -13.41 -27.07
CA PRO A 562 5.40 -12.40 -27.18
C PRO A 562 4.90 -10.97 -26.94
N LYS A 563 3.65 -10.66 -27.34
CA LYS A 563 3.01 -9.36 -27.10
C LYS A 563 2.70 -9.12 -25.62
N LEU A 564 2.18 -10.12 -24.90
CA LEU A 564 1.92 -10.02 -23.45
C LEU A 564 3.22 -9.94 -22.63
N ASN A 565 4.25 -10.69 -23.01
CA ASN A 565 5.58 -10.58 -22.41
C ASN A 565 6.20 -9.18 -22.65
N ALA A 566 6.00 -8.60 -23.84
CA ALA A 566 6.41 -7.24 -24.12
C ALA A 566 5.63 -6.21 -23.29
N LEU A 567 4.31 -6.40 -23.15
CA LEU A 567 3.46 -5.57 -22.28
C LEU A 567 3.94 -5.62 -20.82
N MET A 568 4.20 -6.80 -20.27
CA MET A 568 4.75 -6.94 -18.92
C MET A 568 6.08 -6.20 -18.75
N ALA A 569 7.01 -6.32 -19.71
CA ALA A 569 8.29 -5.61 -19.67
C ALA A 569 8.12 -4.07 -19.72
N VAL A 570 7.21 -3.59 -20.58
CA VAL A 570 6.90 -2.16 -20.71
C VAL A 570 6.17 -1.62 -19.48
N ASN A 571 5.22 -2.37 -18.93
CA ASN A 571 4.45 -1.96 -17.76
C ASN A 571 5.32 -1.86 -16.50
N ARG A 572 6.34 -2.72 -16.34
CA ARG A 572 7.37 -2.53 -15.29
C ARG A 572 8.09 -1.18 -15.43
N ILE A 573 8.37 -0.74 -16.66
CA ILE A 573 8.98 0.58 -16.91
C ILE A 573 7.98 1.71 -16.64
N ARG A 574 6.70 1.56 -17.05
CA ARG A 574 5.62 2.52 -16.79
C ARG A 574 5.40 2.70 -15.28
N TYR A 575 5.35 1.60 -14.51
CA TYR A 575 5.28 1.60 -13.05
C TYR A 575 6.44 2.41 -12.44
N VAL A 576 7.69 2.11 -12.82
CA VAL A 576 8.84 2.85 -12.28
C VAL A 576 8.81 4.33 -12.69
N ARG A 577 8.30 4.67 -13.88
CA ARG A 577 8.10 6.07 -14.31
C ARG A 577 7.05 6.80 -13.50
N LYS A 578 6.00 6.11 -13.03
CA LYS A 578 4.94 6.67 -12.19
C LYS A 578 5.51 7.14 -10.84
N TYR A 579 6.36 6.32 -10.21
CA TYR A 579 6.83 6.58 -8.83
C TYR A 579 8.23 7.21 -8.73
N HIS A 580 9.07 7.13 -9.77
CA HIS A 580 10.46 7.59 -9.71
C HIS A 580 10.81 8.66 -10.75
N SER A 581 11.97 9.30 -10.54
CA SER A 581 12.48 10.30 -11.48
C SER A 581 12.78 9.70 -12.87
N ARG A 582 12.72 10.52 -13.92
CA ARG A 582 13.06 10.09 -15.30
C ARG A 582 14.44 9.41 -15.41
N ARG A 583 15.43 9.86 -14.62
CA ARG A 583 16.77 9.26 -14.59
C ARG A 583 16.76 7.87 -13.97
N TYR A 584 16.02 7.71 -12.87
CA TYR A 584 15.84 6.41 -12.22
C TYR A 584 15.15 5.43 -13.17
N ALA A 585 14.08 5.85 -13.82
CA ALA A 585 13.38 5.05 -14.80
C ALA A 585 14.24 4.70 -16.03
N ALA A 586 15.16 5.59 -16.46
CA ALA A 586 16.10 5.29 -17.54
C ALA A 586 17.10 4.18 -17.13
N TRP A 587 17.63 4.23 -15.91
CA TRP A 587 18.48 3.15 -15.36
C TRP A 587 17.72 1.85 -15.15
N PHE A 588 16.47 1.91 -14.72
CA PHE A 588 15.64 0.72 -14.61
C PHE A 588 15.37 0.12 -16.00
N ARG A 589 15.06 0.96 -16.99
CA ARG A 589 14.91 0.53 -18.38
C ARG A 589 16.18 -0.11 -18.93
N SER A 590 17.37 0.38 -18.59
CA SER A 590 18.61 -0.27 -19.04
C SER A 590 18.80 -1.66 -18.43
N ALA A 591 18.36 -1.88 -17.18
CA ALA A 591 18.31 -3.22 -16.59
C ALA A 591 17.31 -4.15 -17.31
N VAL A 592 16.13 -3.64 -17.69
CA VAL A 592 15.16 -4.40 -18.51
C VAL A 592 15.74 -4.71 -19.89
N VAL A 593 16.36 -3.74 -20.56
CA VAL A 593 17.05 -3.94 -21.84
C VAL A 593 18.12 -5.02 -21.71
N LEU A 594 18.96 -4.97 -20.67
CA LEU A 594 19.96 -5.99 -20.40
C LEU A 594 19.30 -7.37 -20.23
N ALA A 595 18.21 -7.45 -19.47
CA ALA A 595 17.50 -8.71 -19.26
C ALA A 595 17.00 -9.32 -20.58
N GLU A 596 16.49 -8.49 -21.49
CA GLU A 596 16.00 -8.90 -22.81
C GLU A 596 17.13 -9.22 -23.79
N VAL A 597 18.25 -8.48 -23.77
CA VAL A 597 19.46 -8.82 -24.53
C VAL A 597 19.97 -10.20 -24.14
N LEU A 598 20.10 -10.47 -22.83
CA LEU A 598 20.58 -11.75 -22.32
C LEU A 598 19.62 -12.93 -22.60
N ARG A 599 18.39 -12.67 -23.06
CA ARG A 599 17.35 -13.68 -23.29
C ARG A 599 16.74 -13.62 -24.69
N CYS A 600 17.30 -12.82 -25.60
CA CYS A 600 16.75 -12.56 -26.93
C CYS A 600 16.66 -13.83 -27.79
N PHE A 601 17.47 -14.85 -27.48
CA PHE A 601 17.46 -16.15 -28.13
C PHE A 601 16.22 -17.00 -27.80
N LYS A 602 15.47 -16.68 -26.74
CA LYS A 602 14.27 -17.44 -26.34
C LYS A 602 13.08 -17.09 -27.25
N PRO A 603 12.34 -18.07 -27.80
CA PRO A 603 11.19 -17.80 -28.68
C PRO A 603 10.13 -16.88 -28.05
N SER A 604 9.83 -17.07 -26.77
CA SER A 604 8.86 -16.26 -26.02
C SER A 604 9.28 -14.80 -25.80
N ARG A 605 10.54 -14.46 -26.07
CA ARG A 605 11.15 -13.13 -25.88
C ARG A 605 11.40 -12.38 -27.20
N ARG A 606 11.04 -12.97 -28.35
CA ARG A 606 11.24 -12.35 -29.67
C ARG A 606 10.47 -11.03 -29.78
N GLY A 607 11.13 -10.00 -30.30
CA GLY A 607 10.53 -8.67 -30.53
C GLY A 607 10.41 -7.78 -29.28
N ILE A 608 10.58 -8.31 -28.07
CA ILE A 608 10.48 -7.54 -26.82
C ILE A 608 11.57 -6.47 -26.76
N LEU A 609 12.82 -6.81 -27.06
CA LEU A 609 13.93 -5.85 -27.05
C LEU A 609 13.65 -4.63 -27.95
N ARG A 610 13.17 -4.86 -29.17
CA ARG A 610 12.80 -3.78 -30.11
C ARG A 610 11.68 -2.92 -29.53
N THR A 611 10.68 -3.53 -28.91
CA THR A 611 9.56 -2.83 -28.27
C THR A 611 10.02 -2.01 -27.06
N VAL A 612 10.87 -2.58 -26.20
CA VAL A 612 11.41 -1.88 -25.03
C VAL A 612 12.30 -0.69 -25.44
N LEU A 613 13.02 -0.78 -26.56
CA LEU A 613 13.87 0.29 -27.10
C LEU A 613 13.06 1.38 -27.85
N ASN A 614 11.97 1.01 -28.53
CA ASN A 614 11.12 1.96 -29.26
C ASN A 614 9.87 2.33 -28.45
N GLU A 615 9.88 3.49 -27.79
CA GLU A 615 8.71 3.91 -26.99
C GLU A 615 7.46 4.17 -27.83
N HIS A 616 7.61 4.56 -29.10
CA HIS A 616 6.47 4.79 -29.98
C HIS A 616 5.70 3.51 -30.31
N SER A 617 6.29 2.33 -30.14
CA SER A 617 5.57 1.06 -30.34
C SER A 617 4.78 0.61 -29.11
N TRP A 618 4.86 1.33 -27.99
CA TRP A 618 4.16 0.93 -26.76
C TRP A 618 2.64 1.07 -26.87
N ASP A 619 2.17 1.97 -27.74
CA ASP A 619 0.74 2.18 -27.99
C ASP A 619 0.14 1.07 -28.87
N ALA A 620 0.97 0.27 -29.53
CA ALA A 620 0.56 -0.89 -30.34
C ALA A 620 0.53 -2.21 -29.54
N LEU A 621 0.87 -2.17 -28.25
CA LEU A 621 0.74 -3.32 -27.35
C LEU A 621 -0.74 -3.58 -27.02
N PRO A 622 -1.10 -4.81 -26.57
CA PRO A 622 -2.43 -5.08 -26.08
C PRO A 622 -2.85 -4.02 -25.05
N GLY A 623 -4.02 -3.47 -25.28
CA GLY A 623 -4.64 -2.42 -24.48
C GLY A 623 -6.15 -2.54 -24.65
N PRO A 624 -6.92 -1.78 -23.86
CA PRO A 624 -8.37 -1.80 -23.98
C PRO A 624 -8.75 -1.42 -25.41
N THR A 625 -9.72 -2.13 -26.00
CA THR A 625 -10.20 -1.86 -27.37
C THR A 625 -10.59 -0.39 -27.48
N ALA A 626 -9.82 0.40 -28.24
CA ALA A 626 -9.87 1.88 -28.16
C ALA A 626 -11.22 2.49 -28.60
N ALA A 627 -11.93 1.80 -29.51
CA ALA A 627 -13.29 2.17 -29.92
C ALA A 627 -14.32 1.91 -28.80
N GLU A 628 -14.19 0.79 -28.09
CA GLU A 628 -15.10 0.37 -27.02
C GLU A 628 -14.82 1.09 -25.70
N ARG A 629 -13.56 1.39 -25.36
CA ARG A 629 -13.24 2.24 -24.19
C ARG A 629 -13.87 3.61 -24.35
N THR A 630 -13.82 4.18 -25.55
CA THR A 630 -14.48 5.44 -25.86
C THR A 630 -15.99 5.25 -25.82
N ALA A 631 -16.56 4.21 -26.45
CA ALA A 631 -18.00 3.95 -26.42
C ALA A 631 -18.57 3.76 -24.99
N HIS A 632 -17.97 2.90 -24.17
CA HIS A 632 -18.39 2.65 -22.78
C HIS A 632 -18.18 3.88 -21.88
N LEU A 633 -17.06 4.61 -22.03
CA LEU A 633 -16.85 5.89 -21.33
C LEU A 633 -17.94 6.90 -21.69
N LEU A 634 -18.37 6.92 -22.95
CA LEU A 634 -19.37 7.85 -23.48
C LEU A 634 -20.82 7.43 -23.16
N GLU A 635 -21.11 6.13 -23.09
CA GLU A 635 -22.44 5.59 -22.75
C GLU A 635 -22.86 6.03 -21.34
N HIS A 636 -21.95 5.95 -20.38
CA HIS A 636 -22.17 6.32 -18.98
C HIS A 636 -21.54 7.67 -18.60
N PHE A 637 -21.43 8.61 -19.54
CA PHE A 637 -20.85 9.93 -19.26
C PHE A 637 -21.75 10.74 -18.28
N PRO A 638 -21.20 11.39 -17.24
CA PRO A 638 -21.98 12.24 -16.34
C PRO A 638 -22.48 13.51 -17.05
N PRO A 639 -23.63 14.08 -16.64
CA PRO A 639 -24.07 15.37 -17.14
C PRO A 639 -23.13 16.49 -16.65
N GLY A 640 -22.97 17.55 -17.45
CA GLY A 640 -22.19 18.73 -17.05
C GLY A 640 -22.08 19.77 -18.16
N ALA A 641 -21.24 20.78 -17.96
CA ALA A 641 -20.87 21.74 -19.00
C ALA A 641 -19.37 22.05 -19.00
N VAL A 642 -18.82 22.38 -20.17
CA VAL A 642 -17.46 22.87 -20.39
C VAL A 642 -17.54 24.28 -20.96
N ILE A 643 -16.95 25.23 -20.24
CA ILE A 643 -16.91 26.65 -20.60
C ILE A 643 -15.49 27.00 -21.03
N ILE A 644 -15.35 27.52 -22.25
CA ILE A 644 -14.08 27.88 -22.86
C ILE A 644 -14.08 29.37 -23.20
N PRO A 645 -13.48 30.25 -22.38
CA PRO A 645 -13.24 31.63 -22.76
C PRO A 645 -12.12 31.70 -23.81
N ALA A 646 -12.37 32.37 -24.94
CA ALA A 646 -11.43 32.41 -26.06
C ALA A 646 -11.30 33.84 -26.64
N HIS A 647 -10.09 34.39 -26.64
CA HIS A 647 -9.78 35.65 -27.34
C HIS A 647 -8.63 35.43 -28.31
N ASN A 648 -8.92 35.49 -29.61
CA ASN A 648 -7.95 35.27 -30.67
C ASN A 648 -7.14 33.96 -30.47
N GLU A 649 -7.83 32.84 -30.35
CA GLU A 649 -7.27 31.50 -30.11
C GLU A 649 -7.31 30.60 -31.35
N GLY A 650 -7.46 31.17 -32.56
CA GLY A 650 -7.64 30.39 -33.79
C GLY A 650 -6.51 29.39 -34.09
N ALA A 651 -5.29 29.64 -33.60
CA ALA A 651 -4.15 28.75 -33.76
C ALA A 651 -4.16 27.51 -32.85
N VAL A 652 -4.98 27.49 -31.80
CA VAL A 652 -4.93 26.45 -30.74
C VAL A 652 -6.28 25.84 -30.39
N ILE A 653 -7.39 26.57 -30.60
CA ILE A 653 -8.74 26.17 -30.17
C ILE A 653 -9.18 24.84 -30.78
N SER A 654 -8.78 24.54 -32.02
CA SER A 654 -9.08 23.25 -32.67
C SER A 654 -8.52 22.07 -31.86
N ASN A 655 -7.31 22.18 -31.32
CA ASN A 655 -6.71 21.10 -30.52
C ASN A 655 -7.51 20.81 -29.24
N ALA A 656 -8.09 21.84 -28.62
CA ALA A 656 -8.94 21.68 -27.44
C ALA A 656 -10.29 21.04 -27.82
N LEU A 657 -10.92 21.53 -28.88
CA LEU A 657 -12.22 21.05 -29.35
C LEU A 657 -12.17 19.62 -29.95
N ASP A 658 -11.11 19.28 -30.67
CA ASP A 658 -10.88 17.93 -31.23
C ASP A 658 -10.92 16.84 -30.14
N ARG A 659 -10.47 17.16 -28.92
CA ARG A 659 -10.50 16.23 -27.78
C ARG A 659 -11.89 16.07 -27.19
N LEU A 660 -12.78 17.03 -27.41
CA LEU A 660 -14.15 17.07 -26.90
C LEU A 660 -15.18 16.52 -27.88
N VAL A 661 -14.84 16.36 -29.17
CA VAL A 661 -15.71 15.76 -30.20
C VAL A 661 -16.41 14.47 -29.75
N PRO A 662 -15.71 13.48 -29.14
CA PRO A 662 -16.38 12.26 -28.69
C PRO A 662 -17.41 12.51 -27.59
N VAL A 663 -17.16 13.50 -26.74
CA VAL A 663 -18.03 13.87 -25.61
C VAL A 663 -19.27 14.63 -26.08
N LEU A 664 -19.12 15.49 -27.09
CA LEU A 664 -20.22 16.23 -27.71
C LEU A 664 -21.29 15.28 -28.27
N ALA A 665 -20.88 14.18 -28.87
CA ALA A 665 -21.77 13.15 -29.42
C ALA A 665 -22.68 12.49 -28.36
N THR A 666 -22.37 12.59 -27.06
CA THR A 666 -23.21 12.03 -25.99
C THR A 666 -24.47 12.84 -25.72
N GLY A 667 -24.48 14.14 -26.06
CA GLY A 667 -25.53 15.09 -25.64
C GLY A 667 -25.63 15.28 -24.12
N LYS A 668 -24.71 14.70 -23.32
CA LYS A 668 -24.70 14.80 -21.85
C LYS A 668 -23.92 16.00 -21.34
N VAL A 669 -22.96 16.49 -22.12
CA VAL A 669 -22.13 17.64 -21.77
C VAL A 669 -22.37 18.79 -22.75
N GLU A 670 -22.64 19.98 -22.21
CA GLU A 670 -22.71 21.22 -23.00
C GLU A 670 -21.31 21.78 -23.18
N VAL A 671 -20.91 22.16 -24.39
CA VAL A 671 -19.64 22.88 -24.62
C VAL A 671 -19.96 24.27 -25.13
N ILE A 672 -19.51 25.29 -24.39
CA ILE A 672 -19.76 26.70 -24.71
C ILE A 672 -18.42 27.40 -24.90
N VAL A 673 -18.19 27.91 -26.11
CA VAL A 673 -17.01 28.73 -26.43
C VAL A 673 -17.44 30.19 -26.44
N ALA A 674 -16.94 30.98 -25.49
CA ALA A 674 -17.20 32.42 -25.42
C ALA A 674 -16.06 33.20 -26.06
N CYS A 675 -16.25 33.55 -27.34
CA CYS A 675 -15.36 34.38 -28.13
C CYS A 675 -15.45 35.84 -27.69
N ASN A 676 -14.49 36.30 -26.88
CA ASN A 676 -14.56 37.62 -26.24
C ASN A 676 -13.72 38.67 -26.97
N GLY A 677 -14.31 39.41 -27.91
CA GLY A 677 -13.62 40.44 -28.70
C GLY A 677 -12.64 39.86 -29.72
N CYS A 678 -12.93 38.67 -30.26
CA CYS A 678 -12.10 38.04 -31.29
C CYS A 678 -12.14 38.83 -32.61
N THR A 679 -10.98 39.02 -33.20
CA THR A 679 -10.78 39.63 -34.52
C THR A 679 -10.16 38.66 -35.53
N ASP A 680 -9.75 37.48 -35.09
CA ASP A 680 -9.27 36.39 -35.94
C ASP A 680 -10.38 35.36 -36.25
N ASN A 681 -10.01 34.20 -36.82
CA ASN A 681 -10.93 33.14 -37.19
C ASN A 681 -11.33 32.20 -36.02
N THR A 682 -11.10 32.56 -34.76
CA THR A 682 -11.46 31.72 -33.59
C THR A 682 -12.94 31.32 -33.59
N ALA A 683 -13.84 32.30 -33.77
CA ALA A 683 -15.27 32.06 -33.75
C ALA A 683 -15.71 31.19 -34.94
N GLN A 684 -15.08 31.38 -36.10
CA GLN A 684 -15.34 30.57 -37.28
C GLN A 684 -14.94 29.11 -37.04
N ILE A 685 -13.72 28.86 -36.54
CA ILE A 685 -13.23 27.50 -36.24
C ILE A 685 -14.14 26.82 -35.21
N ALA A 686 -14.51 27.51 -34.13
CA ALA A 686 -15.37 26.92 -33.09
C ALA A 686 -16.78 26.54 -33.62
N LYS A 687 -17.33 27.29 -34.59
CA LYS A 687 -18.63 27.01 -35.22
C LYS A 687 -18.62 25.81 -36.16
N GLU A 688 -17.43 25.34 -36.58
CA GLU A 688 -17.31 24.15 -37.44
C GLU A 688 -17.57 22.84 -36.67
N TYR A 689 -17.56 22.87 -35.34
CA TYR A 689 -17.80 21.71 -34.48
C TYR A 689 -19.28 21.57 -34.10
N ASP A 690 -19.90 20.48 -34.53
CA ASP A 690 -21.29 20.17 -34.20
C ASP A 690 -21.47 19.96 -32.67
N GLY A 691 -22.56 20.50 -32.12
CA GLY A 691 -22.83 20.50 -30.67
C GLY A 691 -22.09 21.55 -29.84
N VAL A 692 -21.18 22.36 -30.42
CA VAL A 692 -20.53 23.48 -29.73
C VAL A 692 -21.39 24.76 -29.84
N ARG A 693 -21.69 25.38 -28.70
CA ARG A 693 -22.37 26.68 -28.66
C ARG A 693 -21.35 27.81 -28.62
N VAL A 694 -21.34 28.67 -29.63
CA VAL A 694 -20.42 29.82 -29.70
C VAL A 694 -21.14 31.10 -29.30
N LEU A 695 -20.57 31.84 -28.34
CA LEU A 695 -21.02 33.17 -27.94
C LEU A 695 -20.01 34.21 -28.41
N GLU A 696 -20.42 35.18 -29.21
CA GLU A 696 -19.55 36.28 -29.64
C GLU A 696 -19.85 37.55 -28.84
N LEU A 697 -18.85 38.04 -28.12
CA LEU A 697 -18.96 39.24 -27.30
C LEU A 697 -18.13 40.36 -27.92
N GLY A 698 -18.69 41.57 -28.01
CA GLY A 698 -17.99 42.74 -28.57
C GLY A 698 -16.85 43.29 -27.71
N GLN A 699 -16.74 42.87 -26.44
CA GLN A 699 -15.74 43.35 -25.49
C GLN A 699 -14.71 42.26 -25.15
N ALA A 700 -13.43 42.60 -25.25
CA ALA A 700 -12.33 41.73 -24.81
C ALA A 700 -12.23 41.67 -23.28
N SER A 701 -12.91 40.70 -22.66
CA SER A 701 -12.82 40.43 -21.22
C SER A 701 -13.03 38.94 -20.91
N LYS A 702 -12.02 38.28 -20.30
CA LYS A 702 -12.10 36.85 -19.93
C LYS A 702 -13.25 36.59 -18.95
N THR A 703 -13.43 37.44 -17.95
CA THR A 703 -14.48 37.26 -16.94
C THR A 703 -15.87 37.56 -17.47
N ALA A 704 -16.01 38.51 -18.40
CA ALA A 704 -17.27 38.69 -19.13
C ALA A 704 -17.60 37.47 -20.00
N ALA A 705 -16.58 36.85 -20.61
CA ALA A 705 -16.72 35.60 -21.36
C ALA A 705 -17.21 34.45 -20.47
N LEU A 706 -16.58 34.28 -19.30
CA LEU A 706 -16.96 33.29 -18.30
C LEU A 706 -18.41 33.50 -17.83
N ASN A 707 -18.79 34.73 -17.45
CA ASN A 707 -20.15 35.04 -16.97
C ASN A 707 -21.21 34.85 -18.07
N ALA A 708 -20.93 35.28 -19.30
CA ALA A 708 -21.85 35.10 -20.42
C ALA A 708 -22.05 33.60 -20.76
N ALA A 709 -20.97 32.81 -20.72
CA ALA A 709 -21.05 31.37 -20.89
C ALA A 709 -21.78 30.68 -19.73
N ASP A 710 -21.55 31.13 -18.49
CA ASP A 710 -22.25 30.64 -17.31
C ASP A 710 -23.75 30.88 -17.36
N ALA A 711 -24.17 32.07 -17.80
CA ALA A 711 -25.59 32.39 -17.99
C ALA A 711 -26.23 31.58 -19.12
N ALA A 712 -25.42 31.15 -20.10
CA ALA A 712 -25.87 30.35 -21.23
C ALA A 712 -25.89 28.83 -20.95
N ALA A 713 -25.11 28.34 -19.97
CA ALA A 713 -25.06 26.94 -19.57
C ALA A 713 -26.27 26.55 -18.74
N SER A 714 -26.84 25.37 -19.00
CA SER A 714 -28.01 24.85 -18.28
C SER A 714 -27.68 23.69 -17.33
N ARG A 715 -26.45 23.15 -17.39
CA ARG A 715 -26.04 21.97 -16.62
C ARG A 715 -24.97 22.27 -15.56
N TRP A 716 -24.97 21.44 -14.52
CA TRP A 716 -23.96 21.34 -13.47
C TRP A 716 -23.52 19.88 -13.31
N PRO A 717 -22.30 19.59 -12.86
CA PRO A 717 -21.20 20.51 -12.57
C PRO A 717 -20.58 21.14 -13.83
N ARG A 718 -19.86 22.25 -13.66
CA ARG A 718 -19.25 23.02 -14.76
C ARG A 718 -17.74 22.99 -14.69
N LEU A 719 -17.10 22.78 -15.84
CA LEU A 719 -15.67 22.82 -16.03
C LEU A 719 -15.28 24.08 -16.80
N TYR A 720 -14.34 24.85 -16.27
CA TYR A 720 -13.77 26.03 -16.92
C TYR A 720 -12.41 25.64 -17.49
N LEU A 721 -12.25 25.79 -18.80
CA LEU A 721 -11.12 25.27 -19.57
C LEU A 721 -10.52 26.38 -20.43
N ASP A 722 -9.24 26.69 -20.25
CA ASP A 722 -8.53 27.63 -21.13
C ASP A 722 -8.42 27.05 -22.56
N ALA A 723 -8.56 27.91 -23.58
CA ALA A 723 -8.61 27.53 -24.99
C ALA A 723 -7.35 26.82 -25.54
N ASP A 724 -6.23 26.87 -24.83
CA ASP A 724 -4.96 26.23 -25.20
C ASP A 724 -4.65 24.95 -24.39
N ILE A 725 -5.59 24.47 -23.58
CA ILE A 725 -5.46 23.27 -22.77
C ILE A 725 -6.21 22.09 -23.41
N GLU A 726 -5.50 20.98 -23.58
CA GLU A 726 -6.08 19.71 -24.02
C GLU A 726 -6.47 18.85 -22.81
N ILE A 727 -7.75 18.49 -22.72
CA ILE A 727 -8.29 17.54 -21.73
C ILE A 727 -8.83 16.30 -22.44
N SER A 728 -8.52 15.10 -21.94
CA SER A 728 -9.05 13.86 -22.51
C SER A 728 -10.49 13.58 -22.03
N PRO A 729 -11.32 12.85 -22.82
CA PRO A 729 -12.65 12.43 -22.39
C PRO A 729 -12.67 11.72 -21.03
N ALA A 730 -11.67 10.86 -20.78
CA ALA A 730 -11.52 10.17 -19.50
C ALA A 730 -11.23 11.15 -18.35
N ALA A 731 -10.34 12.13 -18.55
CA ALA A 731 -10.04 13.10 -17.51
C ALA A 731 -11.24 14.03 -17.22
N LEU A 732 -11.99 14.40 -18.25
CA LEU A 732 -13.23 15.17 -18.10
C LEU A 732 -14.28 14.38 -17.31
N ARG A 733 -14.56 13.13 -17.69
CA ARG A 733 -15.49 12.25 -16.97
C ARG A 733 -15.14 12.14 -15.48
N MET A 734 -13.90 11.79 -15.16
CA MET A 734 -13.48 11.59 -13.76
C MET A 734 -13.64 12.86 -12.91
N VAL A 735 -13.44 14.03 -13.49
CA VAL A 735 -13.63 15.31 -12.78
C VAL A 735 -15.11 15.62 -12.59
N LEU A 736 -15.95 15.41 -13.61
CA LEU A 736 -17.40 15.60 -13.51
C LEU A 736 -18.04 14.60 -12.55
N ASP A 737 -17.67 13.31 -12.60
CA ASP A 737 -18.12 12.28 -11.66
C ASP A 737 -17.75 12.66 -10.23
N ARG A 738 -16.51 13.12 -10.02
CA ARG A 738 -16.03 13.53 -8.70
C ARG A 738 -16.84 14.70 -8.16
N LEU A 739 -17.14 15.70 -8.98
CA LEU A 739 -17.97 16.84 -8.60
C LEU A 739 -19.44 16.43 -8.40
N GLY A 740 -19.94 15.49 -9.20
CA GLY A 740 -21.31 14.98 -9.13
C GLY A 740 -21.62 14.19 -7.85
N ARG A 741 -20.61 13.58 -7.21
CA ARG A 741 -20.75 12.94 -5.88
C ARG A 741 -21.07 13.92 -4.75
N GLY A 742 -20.82 15.21 -4.94
CA GLY A 742 -21.14 16.27 -3.98
C GLY A 742 -20.24 16.32 -2.73
N ASP A 743 -19.21 15.48 -2.65
CA ASP A 743 -18.30 15.44 -1.49
C ASP A 743 -17.14 16.44 -1.59
N VAL A 744 -16.97 17.09 -2.75
CA VAL A 744 -16.09 18.24 -2.95
C VAL A 744 -16.81 19.31 -3.77
N LEU A 745 -16.49 20.58 -3.53
CA LEU A 745 -17.13 21.71 -4.20
C LEU A 745 -16.37 22.18 -5.45
N ALA A 746 -15.06 21.92 -5.49
CA ALA A 746 -14.21 22.25 -6.62
C ALA A 746 -13.17 21.15 -6.87
N ALA A 747 -12.86 20.89 -8.14
CA ALA A 747 -11.93 19.83 -8.50
C ALA A 747 -11.16 20.18 -9.77
N ARG A 748 -9.98 19.58 -9.96
CA ARG A 748 -9.27 19.61 -11.25
C ARG A 748 -8.57 18.28 -11.53
N PRO A 749 -8.27 17.94 -12.78
CA PRO A 749 -7.38 16.82 -13.07
C PRO A 749 -5.94 17.15 -12.64
N ALA A 750 -5.09 16.13 -12.52
CA ALA A 750 -3.65 16.33 -12.44
C ALA A 750 -3.14 17.11 -13.69
N PHE A 751 -2.00 17.79 -13.58
CA PHE A 751 -1.40 18.48 -14.74
C PHE A 751 0.12 18.26 -14.82
N ARG A 752 0.67 18.44 -16.02
CA ARG A 752 2.10 18.37 -16.29
C ARG A 752 2.55 19.59 -17.09
N TYR A 753 3.74 20.11 -16.80
CA TYR A 753 4.36 21.15 -17.60
C TYR A 753 5.01 20.55 -18.85
N ASP A 754 4.62 21.05 -20.02
CA ASP A 754 5.36 20.80 -21.26
C ASP A 754 6.45 21.86 -21.44
N THR A 755 7.70 21.42 -21.33
CA THR A 755 8.91 22.24 -21.50
C THR A 755 9.62 21.96 -22.82
N ALA A 756 8.98 21.29 -23.77
CA ALA A 756 9.50 21.13 -25.12
C ALA A 756 9.75 22.51 -25.75
N GLY A 757 10.90 22.69 -26.39
CA GLY A 757 11.30 23.98 -26.96
C GLY A 757 11.72 25.08 -25.97
N ALA A 758 11.59 24.88 -24.66
CA ALA A 758 11.97 25.91 -23.67
C ALA A 758 13.50 26.00 -23.45
N SER A 759 13.97 27.21 -23.17
CA SER A 759 15.35 27.49 -22.77
C SER A 759 15.72 26.80 -21.45
N TRP A 760 17.01 26.55 -21.25
CA TRP A 760 17.49 25.86 -20.05
C TRP A 760 17.10 26.56 -18.73
N PRO A 761 17.17 27.90 -18.58
CA PRO A 761 16.73 28.58 -17.37
C PRO A 761 15.24 28.38 -17.07
N VAL A 762 14.39 28.39 -18.10
CA VAL A 762 12.95 28.14 -17.94
C VAL A 762 12.68 26.68 -17.55
N LYS A 763 13.38 25.73 -18.18
CA LYS A 763 13.34 24.31 -17.78
C LYS A 763 13.77 24.13 -16.31
N ALA A 764 14.81 24.83 -15.86
CA ALA A 764 15.28 24.79 -14.47
C ALA A 764 14.24 25.36 -13.50
N PHE A 765 13.61 26.49 -13.85
CA PHE A 765 12.51 27.09 -13.09
C PHE A 765 11.35 26.11 -12.87
N TYR A 766 10.80 25.52 -13.94
CA TYR A 766 9.68 24.60 -13.83
C TYR A 766 10.05 23.26 -13.16
N ARG A 767 11.31 22.81 -13.26
CA ARG A 767 11.81 21.65 -12.49
C ARG A 767 11.83 21.89 -10.99
N ALA A 768 12.18 23.10 -10.55
CA ALA A 768 12.10 23.48 -9.14
C ALA A 768 10.64 23.64 -8.71
N ARG A 769 9.83 24.34 -9.50
CA ARG A 769 8.40 24.56 -9.22
C ARG A 769 7.61 23.26 -9.04
N ARG A 770 7.90 22.23 -9.84
CA ARG A 770 7.24 20.91 -9.74
C ARG A 770 7.52 20.15 -8.44
N ARG A 771 8.51 20.57 -7.66
CA ARG A 771 8.89 19.93 -6.38
C ARG A 771 8.30 20.62 -5.17
N ILE A 772 7.60 21.73 -5.36
CA ILE A 772 6.95 22.49 -4.30
C ILE A 772 5.58 21.84 -4.04
N PRO A 773 5.37 21.19 -2.87
CA PRO A 773 4.16 20.40 -2.60
C PRO A 773 2.88 21.23 -2.65
N SER A 774 2.95 22.51 -2.22
CA SER A 774 1.80 23.43 -2.26
C SER A 774 1.30 23.74 -3.67
N THR A 775 2.12 23.58 -4.72
CA THR A 775 1.67 23.78 -6.11
C THR A 775 0.97 22.54 -6.68
N ALA A 776 1.26 21.35 -6.18
CA ALA A 776 0.64 20.10 -6.64
C ALA A 776 -0.81 19.96 -6.17
N GLN A 777 -1.18 20.63 -5.07
CA GLN A 777 -2.49 20.57 -4.41
C GLN A 777 -3.39 21.78 -4.71
N ALA A 778 -2.89 22.79 -5.43
CA ALA A 778 -3.65 23.99 -5.79
C ALA A 778 -4.51 23.75 -7.04
N LEU A 779 -5.67 24.41 -7.13
CA LEU A 779 -6.49 24.40 -8.35
C LEU A 779 -5.91 25.28 -9.47
N TRP A 780 -5.22 26.37 -9.11
CA TRP A 780 -4.66 27.31 -10.08
C TRP A 780 -3.42 26.77 -10.82
N GLY A 781 -3.26 27.23 -12.07
CA GLY A 781 -2.07 26.94 -12.89
C GLY A 781 -2.14 25.67 -13.74
N ALA A 782 -3.26 24.95 -13.73
CA ALA A 782 -3.56 23.85 -14.66
C ALA A 782 -4.26 24.33 -15.95
N GLY A 783 -4.77 25.57 -15.97
CA GLY A 783 -5.63 26.10 -17.03
C GLY A 783 -6.99 25.37 -17.14
N VAL A 784 -7.35 24.62 -16.08
CA VAL A 784 -8.62 23.90 -15.98
C VAL A 784 -9.00 23.71 -14.51
N TYR A 785 -10.26 23.96 -14.19
CA TYR A 785 -10.86 23.66 -12.89
C TYR A 785 -12.37 23.47 -13.07
N GLY A 786 -13.00 22.72 -12.19
CA GLY A 786 -14.44 22.47 -12.20
C GLY A 786 -15.09 22.78 -10.87
N LEU A 787 -16.36 23.19 -10.91
CA LEU A 787 -17.16 23.61 -9.79
C LEU A 787 -18.51 22.90 -9.79
N THR A 788 -18.97 22.57 -8.58
CA THR A 788 -20.39 22.28 -8.32
C THR A 788 -21.19 23.58 -8.32
N GLU A 789 -22.52 23.46 -8.43
CA GLU A 789 -23.42 24.61 -8.31
C GLU A 789 -23.26 25.32 -6.96
N ALA A 790 -23.26 24.56 -5.86
CA ALA A 790 -23.02 25.08 -4.52
C ALA A 790 -21.64 25.74 -4.38
N GLY A 791 -20.63 25.25 -5.12
CA GLY A 791 -19.30 25.85 -5.15
C GLY A 791 -19.30 27.21 -5.84
N HIS A 792 -19.95 27.33 -6.99
CA HIS A 792 -20.04 28.57 -7.77
C HIS A 792 -20.86 29.66 -7.07
N GLN A 793 -21.97 29.29 -6.42
CA GLN A 793 -22.83 30.21 -5.65
C GLN A 793 -22.08 30.98 -4.54
N ARG A 794 -20.88 30.54 -4.13
CA ARG A 794 -20.07 31.26 -3.13
C ARG A 794 -19.58 32.62 -3.59
N PHE A 795 -19.38 32.81 -4.89
CA PHE A 795 -18.95 34.07 -5.47
C PHE A 795 -19.92 34.61 -6.52
N GLY A 796 -20.86 33.79 -7.00
CA GLY A 796 -21.87 34.20 -7.96
C GLY A 796 -21.24 34.47 -9.32
N GLU A 797 -21.15 35.74 -9.71
CA GLU A 797 -20.48 36.12 -10.96
C GLU A 797 -18.96 36.25 -10.78
N PHE A 798 -18.20 35.87 -11.81
CA PHE A 798 -16.77 36.13 -11.85
C PHE A 798 -16.51 37.64 -11.86
N PRO A 799 -15.83 38.19 -10.84
CA PRO A 799 -15.56 39.63 -10.76
C PRO A 799 -14.57 40.04 -11.85
N THR A 800 -14.52 41.33 -12.22
CA THR A 800 -13.57 41.84 -13.22
C THR A 800 -12.13 41.83 -12.70
N ILE A 801 -11.49 40.66 -12.69
CA ILE A 801 -10.13 40.43 -12.19
C ILE A 801 -9.29 39.66 -13.21
N THR A 802 -7.97 39.80 -13.12
CA THR A 802 -7.02 39.13 -14.03
C THR A 802 -6.69 37.68 -13.61
N ALA A 803 -7.01 37.28 -12.37
CA ALA A 803 -6.62 36.00 -11.78
C ALA A 803 -7.83 35.20 -11.26
N ASP A 804 -8.70 34.81 -12.17
CA ASP A 804 -9.90 33.99 -11.92
C ASP A 804 -9.57 32.66 -11.23
N ASP A 805 -8.59 31.90 -11.75
CA ASP A 805 -8.19 30.61 -11.18
C ASP A 805 -7.73 30.71 -9.70
N LEU A 806 -7.09 31.83 -9.35
CA LEU A 806 -6.59 32.06 -8.00
C LEU A 806 -7.72 32.45 -7.05
N LEU A 807 -8.69 33.25 -7.51
CA LEU A 807 -9.91 33.53 -6.75
C LEU A 807 -10.63 32.24 -6.42
N VAL A 808 -10.79 31.35 -7.42
CA VAL A 808 -11.43 30.05 -7.23
C VAL A 808 -10.65 29.21 -6.23
N ASP A 809 -9.32 29.12 -6.34
CA ASP A 809 -8.53 28.38 -5.36
C ASP A 809 -8.64 28.97 -3.93
N GLU A 810 -8.67 30.29 -3.77
CA GLU A 810 -8.78 30.91 -2.43
C GLU A 810 -10.20 30.85 -1.83
N SER A 811 -11.23 30.55 -2.64
CA SER A 811 -12.64 30.49 -2.21
C SER A 811 -13.03 29.20 -1.48
N PHE A 812 -12.14 28.20 -1.46
CA PHE A 812 -12.41 26.89 -0.83
C PHE A 812 -11.27 26.44 0.07
N THR A 813 -11.63 25.73 1.14
CA THR A 813 -10.68 25.06 2.03
C THR A 813 -10.06 23.84 1.35
N ARG A 814 -9.06 23.22 2.00
CA ARG A 814 -8.44 22.00 1.48
C ARG A 814 -9.37 20.79 1.45
N ALA A 815 -10.32 20.68 2.38
CA ALA A 815 -11.26 19.57 2.42
C ALA A 815 -12.33 19.69 1.32
N GLU A 816 -12.64 20.90 0.89
CA GLU A 816 -13.66 21.18 -0.13
C GLU A 816 -13.13 21.06 -1.57
N LYS A 817 -11.84 20.77 -1.75
CA LYS A 817 -11.17 20.71 -3.05
C LYS A 817 -10.46 19.40 -3.30
N ALA A 818 -10.51 18.89 -4.52
CA ALA A 818 -9.77 17.71 -4.94
C ALA A 818 -8.87 17.93 -6.16
N VAL A 819 -7.71 17.27 -6.16
CA VAL A 819 -6.96 17.00 -7.38
C VAL A 819 -7.28 15.56 -7.78
N VAL A 820 -8.04 15.40 -8.85
CA VAL A 820 -8.48 14.10 -9.33
C VAL A 820 -7.30 13.39 -9.98
N HIS A 821 -7.08 12.13 -9.58
CA HIS A 821 -6.05 11.25 -10.13
C HIS A 821 -6.44 10.74 -11.53
N ALA A 822 -6.56 11.67 -12.47
CA ALA A 822 -6.92 11.47 -13.86
C ALA A 822 -5.70 11.60 -14.80
N PRO A 823 -5.80 11.18 -16.08
CA PRO A 823 -4.79 11.49 -17.09
C PRO A 823 -4.46 12.99 -17.08
N PRO A 824 -3.18 13.39 -16.94
CA PRO A 824 -2.85 14.76 -16.64
C PRO A 824 -3.00 15.66 -17.87
N VAL A 825 -3.58 16.84 -17.67
CA VAL A 825 -3.61 17.90 -18.71
C VAL A 825 -2.21 18.48 -18.90
N SER A 826 -1.92 18.96 -20.11
CA SER A 826 -0.60 19.48 -20.46
C SER A 826 -0.61 21.00 -20.49
N VAL A 827 0.15 21.63 -19.60
CA VAL A 827 0.31 23.09 -19.54
C VAL A 827 1.59 23.47 -20.27
N ARG A 828 1.45 24.17 -21.41
CA ARG A 828 2.60 24.65 -22.19
C ARG A 828 3.36 25.71 -21.40
N THR A 829 4.68 25.59 -21.35
CA THR A 829 5.54 26.57 -20.68
C THR A 829 6.09 27.60 -21.68
N PRO A 830 6.40 28.84 -21.22
CA PRO A 830 7.06 29.83 -22.05
C PRO A 830 8.39 29.31 -22.59
N ARG A 831 8.78 29.75 -23.78
CA ARG A 831 10.01 29.27 -24.43
C ARG A 831 11.26 29.96 -23.89
N ASP A 832 11.14 31.22 -23.50
CA ASP A 832 12.26 32.04 -23.08
C ASP A 832 12.04 32.71 -21.72
N ILE A 833 13.10 33.35 -21.25
CA ILE A 833 13.15 34.05 -19.97
C ILE A 833 12.15 35.20 -19.94
N GLN A 834 11.96 35.90 -21.07
CA GLN A 834 11.08 37.06 -21.16
C GLN A 834 9.61 36.64 -20.98
N GLY A 835 9.17 35.59 -21.66
CA GLY A 835 7.84 35.02 -21.49
C GLY A 835 7.60 34.51 -20.06
N LEU A 836 8.59 33.86 -19.45
CA LEU A 836 8.49 33.44 -18.05
C LEU A 836 8.36 34.62 -17.07
N LEU A 837 9.14 35.70 -17.27
CA LEU A 837 9.04 36.89 -16.44
C LEU A 837 7.71 37.61 -16.62
N ALA A 838 7.19 37.70 -17.84
CA ALA A 838 5.87 38.28 -18.13
C ALA A 838 4.75 37.53 -17.41
N ILE A 839 4.74 36.18 -17.46
CA ILE A 839 3.77 35.34 -16.75
C ILE A 839 3.87 35.56 -15.22
N LEU A 840 5.07 35.58 -14.67
CA LEU A 840 5.27 35.79 -13.23
C LEU A 840 4.82 37.19 -12.79
N GLN A 841 5.14 38.22 -13.56
CA GLN A 841 4.71 39.59 -13.30
C GLN A 841 3.19 39.72 -13.33
N ARG A 842 2.51 39.08 -14.32
CA ARG A 842 1.04 39.04 -14.40
C ARG A 842 0.43 38.38 -13.17
N ASN A 843 0.95 37.22 -12.75
CA ASN A 843 0.46 36.53 -11.55
C ASN A 843 0.60 37.38 -10.29
N TYR A 844 1.71 38.11 -10.13
CA TYR A 844 1.89 39.02 -8.99
C TYR A 844 0.99 40.27 -9.05
N ARG A 845 0.69 40.78 -10.24
CA ARG A 845 -0.30 41.85 -10.43
C ARG A 845 -1.70 41.38 -10.04
N GLY A 846 -2.12 40.21 -10.52
CA GLY A 846 -3.42 39.61 -10.14
C GLY A 846 -3.57 39.36 -8.64
N GLN A 847 -2.50 38.88 -7.98
CA GLN A 847 -2.48 38.74 -6.51
C GLN A 847 -2.61 40.09 -5.77
N ALA A 848 -2.05 41.16 -6.32
CA ALA A 848 -2.17 42.49 -5.71
C ALA A 848 -3.58 43.07 -5.91
N GLU A 849 -4.19 42.84 -7.08
CA GLU A 849 -5.55 43.23 -7.40
C GLU A 849 -6.58 42.58 -6.46
N LEU A 850 -6.45 41.26 -6.20
CA LEU A 850 -7.30 40.53 -5.25
C LEU A 850 -7.22 41.09 -3.83
N ARG A 851 -6.01 41.46 -3.38
CA ARG A 851 -5.82 42.08 -2.05
C ARG A 851 -6.40 43.48 -1.95
N GLN A 852 -6.28 44.29 -3.01
CA GLN A 852 -6.80 45.65 -3.04
C GLN A 852 -8.34 45.67 -3.03
N ARG A 853 -8.98 44.66 -3.61
CA ARG A 853 -10.44 44.54 -3.67
C ARG A 853 -11.07 43.83 -2.46
N GLY A 854 -10.28 43.48 -1.44
CA GLY A 854 -10.81 42.94 -0.19
C GLY A 854 -11.25 41.48 -0.22
N PHE A 855 -10.95 40.72 -1.28
CA PHE A 855 -11.30 39.29 -1.39
C PHE A 855 -10.45 38.36 -0.48
N THR A 856 -9.81 38.91 0.57
CA THR A 856 -9.17 38.10 1.61
C THR A 856 -10.25 37.46 2.49
N ALA A 857 -10.28 36.12 2.48
CA ALA A 857 -11.22 35.24 3.19
C ALA A 857 -11.76 35.79 4.52
N SER A 858 -12.97 36.35 4.47
CA SER A 858 -13.94 36.30 5.57
C SER A 858 -15.12 35.47 5.05
N LEU A 859 -15.09 34.17 5.32
CA LEU A 859 -16.20 33.27 5.01
C LEU A 859 -17.46 33.76 5.76
N PRO A 860 -18.59 34.04 5.08
CA PRO A 860 -19.85 34.28 5.77
C PRO A 860 -20.34 32.97 6.40
N ALA A 861 -20.78 33.02 7.66
CA ALA A 861 -21.42 31.89 8.32
C ALA A 861 -22.78 31.60 7.66
N ALA A 862 -22.82 30.69 6.70
CA ALA A 862 -24.08 30.15 6.17
C ALA A 862 -24.67 29.16 7.19
N ARG A 863 -25.91 29.42 7.63
CA ARG A 863 -26.71 28.54 8.47
C ARG A 863 -27.00 27.24 7.71
N SER A 864 -26.44 26.12 8.14
CA SER A 864 -26.82 24.78 7.67
C SER A 864 -27.85 24.19 8.64
N GLU A 865 -29.10 24.04 8.20
CA GLU A 865 -30.08 23.17 8.83
C GLU A 865 -29.85 21.73 8.36
N HIS A 866 -28.83 21.04 8.88
CA HIS A 866 -28.74 19.58 8.86
C HIS A 866 -27.90 19.10 10.07
N PRO A 867 -28.37 18.12 10.88
CA PRO A 867 -27.74 17.79 12.15
C PRO A 867 -26.68 16.70 11.95
N VAL A 868 -25.40 17.08 11.97
CA VAL A 868 -24.30 16.12 12.20
C VAL A 868 -23.30 16.75 13.17
N GLY A 869 -23.17 16.09 14.33
CA GLY A 869 -22.03 16.06 15.27
C GLY A 869 -21.14 17.29 15.45
N HIS A 870 -21.11 17.79 16.70
CA HIS A 870 -20.16 18.79 17.20
C HIS A 870 -18.70 18.54 16.75
N VAL A 871 -18.20 19.39 15.86
CA VAL A 871 -16.76 19.56 15.58
C VAL A 871 -16.30 20.90 16.16
N ALA A 872 -15.21 20.85 16.93
CA ALA A 872 -14.62 21.99 17.62
C ALA A 872 -14.26 23.14 16.65
N ARG A 873 -14.46 24.38 17.11
CA ARG A 873 -14.14 25.63 16.39
C ARG A 873 -12.68 25.64 15.90
N PRO A 874 -12.40 25.88 14.60
CA PRO A 874 -11.05 26.14 14.15
C PRO A 874 -10.65 27.59 14.48
N GLN A 875 -9.51 27.76 15.15
CA GLN A 875 -8.84 29.04 15.29
C GLN A 875 -8.46 29.58 13.90
N ALA A 876 -9.07 30.70 13.51
CA ALA A 876 -8.68 31.48 12.35
C ALA A 876 -7.22 31.95 12.51
N SER A 877 -6.34 31.49 11.62
CA SER A 877 -4.95 31.98 11.51
C SER A 877 -4.60 32.26 10.05
N LEU A 878 -5.23 33.29 9.47
CA LEU A 878 -4.86 33.82 8.17
C LEU A 878 -4.84 35.35 8.20
N GLY A 879 -3.63 35.90 8.13
CA GLY A 879 -3.41 37.34 7.97
C GLY A 879 -1.99 37.77 8.31
N ALA A 880 -1.06 37.72 7.34
CA ALA A 880 0.09 38.63 7.21
C ALA A 880 1.06 38.16 6.10
N GLY A 881 1.40 39.08 5.18
CA GLY A 881 2.23 38.89 3.99
C GLY A 881 3.72 38.56 4.21
N GLY A 882 4.09 37.93 5.33
CA GLY A 882 5.45 37.42 5.60
C GLY A 882 5.58 35.90 5.58
N VAL A 883 4.51 35.15 5.85
CA VAL A 883 4.58 33.70 6.14
C VAL A 883 4.50 32.82 4.88
N ALA A 884 3.76 33.22 3.84
CA ALA A 884 3.69 32.49 2.58
C ALA A 884 5.06 32.39 1.86
N THR A 885 5.85 33.46 1.89
CA THR A 885 7.20 33.47 1.31
C THR A 885 8.16 32.58 2.10
N ARG A 886 8.07 32.57 3.44
CA ARG A 886 8.89 31.68 4.28
C ARG A 886 8.53 30.21 4.10
N ARG A 887 7.24 29.89 3.91
CA ARG A 887 6.77 28.52 3.66
C ARG A 887 7.19 28.02 2.29
N THR A 888 6.99 28.78 1.21
CA THR A 888 7.48 28.39 -0.12
C THR A 888 9.00 28.32 -0.18
N LEU A 889 9.72 29.20 0.51
CA LEU A 889 11.18 29.15 0.60
C LEU A 889 11.65 27.92 1.39
N ARG A 890 10.98 27.59 2.50
CA ARG A 890 11.25 26.39 3.31
C ARG A 890 10.92 25.11 2.53
N GLU A 891 9.80 25.06 1.81
CA GLU A 891 9.44 23.96 0.92
C GLU A 891 10.43 23.81 -0.25
N LEU A 892 10.89 24.91 -0.83
CA LEU A 892 11.90 24.93 -1.87
C LEU A 892 13.27 24.44 -1.35
N LEU A 893 13.69 24.88 -0.16
CA LEU A 893 14.92 24.41 0.50
C LEU A 893 14.82 22.91 0.85
N ASN A 894 13.68 22.47 1.39
CA ASN A 894 13.41 21.06 1.67
C ASN A 894 13.32 20.21 0.39
N SER A 895 13.13 20.82 -0.79
CA SER A 895 13.13 20.14 -2.09
C SER A 895 14.53 19.89 -2.67
N VAL A 896 15.58 20.44 -2.04
CA VAL A 896 16.98 20.26 -2.44
C VAL A 896 17.48 18.88 -1.97
N ARG A 897 17.82 18.03 -2.94
CA ARG A 897 18.35 16.67 -2.75
C ARG A 897 19.77 16.50 -3.29
N GLY A 898 20.45 17.60 -3.63
CA GLY A 898 21.80 17.61 -4.22
C GLY A 898 22.13 18.85 -5.08
N PRO A 899 23.33 18.94 -5.68
CA PRO A 899 23.84 20.15 -6.34
C PRO A 899 22.96 20.66 -7.48
N ALA A 900 22.50 19.77 -8.35
CA ALA A 900 21.63 20.13 -9.47
C ALA A 900 20.25 20.65 -9.02
N SER A 901 19.75 20.18 -7.87
CA SER A 901 18.49 20.68 -7.31
C SER A 901 18.65 22.01 -6.59
N ALA A 902 19.81 22.25 -5.96
CA ALA A 902 20.17 23.54 -5.38
C ALA A 902 20.24 24.61 -6.46
N LEU A 903 20.86 24.30 -7.61
CA LEU A 903 20.92 25.21 -8.76
C LEU A 903 19.53 25.55 -9.31
N ASN A 904 18.65 24.55 -9.49
CA ASN A 904 17.27 24.82 -9.93
C ASN A 904 16.50 25.67 -8.92
N ALA A 905 16.68 25.43 -7.62
CA ALA A 905 16.06 26.20 -6.55
C ALA A 905 16.57 27.65 -6.52
N ALA A 906 17.86 27.87 -6.71
CA ALA A 906 18.45 29.21 -6.85
C ALA A 906 17.88 29.94 -8.07
N ILE A 907 17.81 29.27 -9.23
CA ILE A 907 17.21 29.84 -10.44
C ILE A 907 15.74 30.22 -10.20
N TYR A 908 14.96 29.34 -9.57
CA TYR A 908 13.58 29.62 -9.19
C TYR A 908 13.48 30.86 -8.29
N ALA A 909 14.32 30.96 -7.26
CA ALA A 909 14.35 32.11 -6.36
C ALA A 909 14.73 33.41 -7.10
N CYS A 910 15.68 33.37 -8.03
CA CYS A 910 16.07 34.50 -8.85
C CYS A 910 14.93 35.00 -9.74
N PHE A 911 14.21 34.11 -10.43
CA PHE A 911 13.05 34.49 -11.24
C PHE A 911 11.92 35.08 -10.40
N VAL A 912 11.63 34.49 -9.23
CA VAL A 912 10.65 35.01 -8.28
C VAL A 912 11.05 36.40 -7.76
N ALA A 913 12.32 36.60 -7.41
CA ALA A 913 12.83 37.88 -6.94
C ALA A 913 12.79 38.95 -8.04
N ALA A 914 13.25 38.63 -9.24
CA ALA A 914 13.24 39.52 -10.40
C ALA A 914 11.81 39.99 -10.74
N ALA A 915 10.84 39.06 -10.80
CA ALA A 915 9.44 39.40 -11.05
C ALA A 915 8.82 40.29 -9.96
N ARG A 916 9.27 40.18 -8.70
CA ARG A 916 8.82 41.03 -7.59
C ARG A 916 9.41 42.44 -7.62
N VAL A 917 10.68 42.58 -8.03
CA VAL A 917 11.36 43.89 -8.10
C VAL A 917 10.80 44.73 -9.25
N SER A 918 10.51 44.13 -10.41
CA SER A 918 9.87 44.80 -11.55
C SER A 918 8.45 45.30 -11.27
N ARG A 919 7.81 44.91 -10.15
CA ARG A 919 6.48 45.38 -9.73
C ARG A 919 6.43 46.89 -9.43
N LYS A 920 7.57 47.51 -9.10
CA LYS A 920 7.62 48.93 -8.68
C LYS A 920 7.52 49.96 -9.82
N HIS A 921 7.55 49.56 -11.10
CA HIS A 921 7.78 50.48 -12.23
C HIS A 921 6.76 50.41 -13.40
N GLY A 922 5.58 49.79 -13.26
CA GLY A 922 4.65 49.63 -14.40
C GLY A 922 3.29 50.32 -14.24
N GLU A 923 2.94 51.20 -15.18
CA GLU A 923 1.61 51.81 -15.38
C GLU A 923 0.53 50.81 -15.85
N LYS A 924 -0.74 51.21 -15.73
CA LYS A 924 -1.94 50.46 -16.15
C LYS A 924 -1.93 50.19 -17.66
N ALA A 925 -1.87 48.91 -18.05
CA ALA A 925 -2.10 48.47 -19.43
C ALA A 925 -3.26 47.46 -19.50
N ALA A 926 -4.03 47.55 -20.58
CA ALA A 926 -5.11 46.65 -20.96
C ALA A 926 -4.62 45.20 -21.13
N TRP A 927 -5.55 44.25 -21.12
CA TRP A 927 -5.35 42.81 -21.33
C TRP A 927 -4.22 42.50 -22.35
N GLU A 928 -3.07 42.01 -21.89
CA GLU A 928 -1.89 41.68 -22.72
C GLU A 928 -1.81 40.16 -22.96
N ARG A 929 -1.69 39.79 -24.25
CA ARG A 929 -1.64 38.42 -24.80
C ARG A 929 -0.21 37.86 -24.80
N ASP A 930 -0.03 36.55 -24.55
CA ASP A 930 1.27 35.86 -24.71
C ASP A 930 1.32 35.06 -26.02
N ASP A 931 2.06 35.58 -27.01
CA ASP A 931 2.23 34.93 -28.32
C ASP A 931 3.41 33.93 -28.35
N THR A 932 4.25 33.86 -27.31
CA THR A 932 5.52 33.12 -27.34
C THR A 932 5.35 31.61 -27.08
N SER A 933 4.33 31.23 -26.31
CA SER A 933 4.00 29.85 -25.96
C SER A 933 3.18 29.13 -27.05
N ARG A 934 2.72 29.85 -28.08
CA ARG A 934 1.67 29.42 -29.03
C ARG A 934 2.10 29.25 -30.50
N ARG A 935 3.38 29.48 -30.85
CA ARG A 935 3.90 29.25 -32.23
C ARG A 935 4.09 27.75 -32.52
N THR A 936 3.50 27.21 -33.59
CA THR A 936 3.68 25.80 -34.02
C THR A 936 5.13 25.51 -34.43
N ILE A 937 5.54 24.24 -34.29
CA ILE A 937 6.84 23.73 -34.78
C ILE A 937 6.73 23.57 -36.30
N PRO A 938 7.64 24.12 -37.13
CA PRO A 938 7.72 23.71 -38.52
C PRO A 938 8.14 22.25 -38.55
N VAL A 939 7.33 21.38 -39.14
CA VAL A 939 7.69 19.98 -39.35
C VAL A 939 8.89 19.94 -40.30
N SER A 940 10.05 19.55 -39.77
CA SER A 940 11.24 19.19 -40.53
C SER A 940 11.67 17.78 -40.17
#